data_AF-A0A016VAQ9-F1
#
_entry.id   AF-A0A016VAQ9-F1
#
_cell.length_a   1.000
_cell.length_b   1.000
_cell.length_c   1.000
_cell.angle_alpha   90.00
_cell.angle_beta   90.00
_cell.angle_gamma   90.00
#
_symmetry.space_group_name_H-M   'P 1'
#
loop_
_entity.id
_entity.type
_entity.pdbx_description
1 polymer ?
#
loop_
_entity_poly.entity_id
_entity_poly.type
_entity_poly.pdbx_seq_one_letter_code
_entity_poly.pdbx_strand_id
1 'polypeptide(L)'
;MRFDIVYLALLASVHAFSPPTLEPDKETQHDPAIGDFVELDIGDEIRLTCSDITNEAVEFLLPNLTDNHGHSEEDFNSRYRIEDVSYGHILHIMDLKESDTGTYICHSKDDQTLSSQIHLFVRGSKTFVPTNYPGLVIKTQEFVVPCKTSRHISKDEVELRLNGKVWKSAPKYYDPRIGFKVNSKTAEDKISDQLSFECIYKGYPEDTATFFVIIHEAQDNDLELLFEEPNPWPYVGGSYALVCVLRRRGKGRMENKYQYSLNVTCPRCTQDDHVRHERRVNNNNITHAVKINTLTPEDSGQYACGWLYDHQLNQTIYKTVDVSPKKGQIKVLSRTPQEVNVMEGSSINLSAELAAFPEDLPGFNAKWIRKYVNPPKTANETENLVNDNDHQIASERLTDGQVNEKIAIKNAATDMSGIYVLTIELLDTVRTIEWKVNVQNERIKARIDIMSPNSWVVFDQQYYQIGTPLHVNCLVTAIPLATVQFMRRRPSSGEPWIDVDRSELMELKGTYESGYLWNTTVQDDLDLKCEGERNGKTHFEVKRVRASESEPHVKTSWNRSVHATSQEDPKEIYEGDNVELTCTVPNDEEWQVQWVFRDHTILDALNNGDEHSRHVVAIISNVTGSNAGEYTCVMQKGNQEKRLKQIISVVKTVKPYHTQSDPEKPRFLEYGKPAEFECNIDGTPRPDYKWLKDGQLYEGGELSADNRRLHIARVAAEDKGEFECVATNRAGVSVYKFAARVEGAPKRVSSSFLFVVFMLLLGLLCCLITALVLYFKQRKKAIEQDRALNVLYEQLMKTAEGPPPSGPKLPLDQRVYQLPYNRQYELERDNLEIGNRLGCGQFGQVWMGWLAKPRVSDSMAEKVRLPVAVKGPLVGTNVQHQKMLADELKIMCAIGKHPNVLALIGAITKNMKGGELYVVVELCDNGNLKDYLLKYKNKFINELKETAPPDDGYLRPDSSRRTQYASEQIPDWSNDMESDRLISDNTMLATSDLISFAMQVANGMEYLSSIPCIHRDLAARNVLLTSKRICRIADFGMAKNENKNYYRLRKKNVLVPFRWMAIEAIQDGVYTLESDIWSFGILLFEIFTLGGLPYPTIANEDLLSKLLEGHRNAKPQYCHEDIYDLMMRCWDKDPNERPNFTQCIHHLKDQLRKASPQLLERVELDLADECKRQDALSQWLTPEPDPREGINGFGTMTPSSPKHTERIYISEFSR
;
A
#
# COMPACT_ATOMS: atom_id res chain seq x y z
N MET A 1 -6.97 -68.62 30.45
CA MET A 1 -5.88 -69.44 31.03
C MET A 1 -4.79 -69.45 29.96
N ARG A 2 -3.73 -68.64 30.01
CA ARG A 2 -2.70 -68.48 31.07
C ARG A 2 -2.11 -69.83 31.48
N PHE A 3 -0.77 -69.86 31.52
CA PHE A 3 0.14 -70.97 31.90
C PHE A 3 0.23 -72.02 30.76
N ASP A 4 1.22 -71.99 29.84
CA ASP A 4 2.61 -72.42 30.07
C ASP A 4 3.62 -72.01 28.96
N ILE A 5 3.53 -70.81 28.37
CA ILE A 5 4.59 -70.30 27.45
C ILE A 5 5.62 -69.41 28.18
N VAL A 6 5.23 -68.85 29.33
CA VAL A 6 6.10 -67.93 30.08
C VAL A 6 7.19 -68.68 30.86
N TYR A 7 7.00 -69.97 31.20
CA TYR A 7 7.99 -70.73 31.98
C TYR A 7 9.14 -71.30 31.13
N LEU A 8 8.94 -71.57 29.84
CA LEU A 8 10.01 -71.98 28.91
C LEU A 8 10.73 -70.79 28.26
N ALA A 9 10.06 -69.65 28.10
CA ALA A 9 10.72 -68.43 27.61
C ALA A 9 11.57 -67.73 28.68
N LEU A 10 11.19 -67.77 29.96
CA LEU A 10 11.97 -67.16 31.05
C LEU A 10 13.27 -67.91 31.38
N LEU A 11 13.40 -69.21 31.06
CA LEU A 11 14.67 -69.91 31.19
C LEU A 11 15.61 -69.65 30.00
N ALA A 12 15.08 -69.38 28.80
CA ALA A 12 15.89 -69.03 27.63
C ALA A 12 16.28 -67.54 27.57
N SER A 13 15.48 -66.62 28.13
CA SER A 13 15.75 -65.17 28.06
C SER A 13 16.60 -64.62 29.22
N VAL A 14 16.88 -65.41 30.25
CA VAL A 14 17.77 -65.01 31.36
C VAL A 14 19.20 -65.53 31.17
N HIS A 15 19.44 -66.45 30.22
CA HIS A 15 20.76 -67.04 29.94
C HIS A 15 21.42 -66.54 28.64
N ALA A 16 20.77 -65.64 27.89
CA ALA A 16 21.27 -65.15 26.59
C ALA A 16 22.08 -63.84 26.66
N PHE A 17 22.44 -63.36 27.86
CA PHE A 17 23.16 -62.08 28.06
C PHE A 17 24.22 -62.14 29.17
N SER A 18 24.74 -63.33 29.50
CA SER A 18 25.91 -63.44 30.38
C SER A 18 27.19 -63.26 29.56
N PRO A 19 28.16 -62.42 29.98
CA PRO A 19 29.44 -62.37 29.32
C PRO A 19 30.15 -63.74 29.38
N PRO A 20 30.98 -64.07 28.38
CA PRO A 20 31.73 -65.32 28.39
C PRO A 20 32.66 -65.38 29.61
N THR A 21 32.95 -66.57 30.11
CA THR A 21 33.76 -66.77 31.31
C THR A 21 35.22 -66.98 30.92
N LEU A 22 36.14 -66.24 31.55
CA LEU A 22 37.59 -66.35 31.35
C LEU A 22 38.25 -66.76 32.67
N GLU A 23 38.68 -68.02 32.76
CA GLU A 23 39.25 -68.59 33.98
C GLU A 23 40.70 -69.03 33.76
N PRO A 24 41.66 -68.56 34.57
CA PRO A 24 43.03 -69.07 34.56
C PRO A 24 43.15 -70.39 35.33
N ASP A 25 44.14 -71.20 34.98
CA ASP A 25 44.53 -72.41 35.75
C ASP A 25 45.33 -72.11 37.03
N LYS A 26 45.48 -70.83 37.37
CA LYS A 26 46.17 -70.30 38.55
C LYS A 26 45.18 -69.56 39.47
N GLU A 27 45.56 -69.38 40.73
CA GLU A 27 44.73 -68.67 41.70
C GLU A 27 44.54 -67.20 41.30
N THR A 28 43.27 -66.80 41.11
CA THR A 28 42.89 -65.46 40.67
C THR A 28 42.74 -64.53 41.87
N GLN A 29 43.31 -63.34 41.78
CA GLN A 29 43.15 -62.28 42.77
C GLN A 29 42.25 -61.17 42.19
N HIS A 30 41.50 -60.48 43.05
CA HIS A 30 40.58 -59.42 42.64
C HIS A 30 40.97 -58.08 43.26
N ASP A 31 41.15 -57.06 42.42
CA ASP A 31 41.29 -55.66 42.85
C ASP A 31 40.10 -54.82 42.35
N PRO A 32 39.43 -54.03 43.21
CA PRO A 32 38.25 -53.26 42.82
C PRO A 32 38.48 -52.23 41.69
N ALA A 33 39.71 -51.80 41.43
CA ALA A 33 40.04 -50.80 40.42
C ALA A 33 40.34 -51.40 39.05
N ILE A 34 40.92 -52.61 38.99
CA ILE A 34 41.36 -53.22 37.73
C ILE A 34 40.66 -54.55 37.40
N GLY A 35 39.91 -55.13 38.34
CA GLY A 35 39.24 -56.42 38.19
C GLY A 35 40.12 -57.60 38.57
N ASP A 36 39.86 -58.74 37.94
CA ASP A 36 40.57 -59.99 38.19
C ASP A 36 41.97 -59.97 37.55
N PHE A 37 42.96 -60.44 38.29
CA PHE A 37 44.35 -60.50 37.87
C PHE A 37 45.07 -61.73 38.44
N VAL A 38 46.21 -62.06 37.80
CA VAL A 38 47.12 -63.12 38.25
C VAL A 38 48.55 -62.56 38.24
N GLU A 39 49.32 -62.86 39.28
CA GLU A 39 50.76 -62.61 39.31
C GLU A 39 51.54 -63.90 39.07
N LEU A 40 52.51 -63.84 38.15
CA LEU A 40 53.31 -64.97 37.68
C LEU A 40 54.78 -64.58 37.68
N ASP A 41 55.70 -65.54 37.80
CA ASP A 41 57.13 -65.30 37.69
C ASP A 41 57.62 -65.59 36.24
N ILE A 42 58.73 -64.97 35.82
CA ILE A 42 59.32 -65.21 34.49
C ILE A 42 59.66 -66.70 34.34
N GLY A 43 59.27 -67.29 33.20
CA GLY A 43 59.44 -68.70 32.88
C GLY A 43 58.26 -69.59 33.28
N ASP A 44 57.27 -69.06 34.00
CA ASP A 44 56.03 -69.79 34.29
C ASP A 44 55.23 -70.07 33.00
N GLU A 45 54.33 -71.05 33.07
CA GLU A 45 53.30 -71.30 32.07
C GLU A 45 51.90 -71.03 32.66
N ILE A 46 50.98 -70.57 31.81
CA ILE A 46 49.59 -70.30 32.20
C ILE A 46 48.61 -70.76 31.13
N ARG A 47 47.48 -71.32 31.56
CA ARG A 47 46.34 -71.68 30.70
C ARG A 47 45.15 -70.82 31.05
N LEU A 48 44.63 -70.09 30.07
CA LEU A 48 43.41 -69.31 30.19
C LEU A 48 42.29 -70.02 29.42
N THR A 49 41.20 -70.35 30.10
CA THR A 49 40.03 -71.01 29.50
C THR A 49 38.95 -69.97 29.25
N CYS A 50 38.60 -69.76 27.97
CA CYS A 50 37.53 -68.88 27.52
C CYS A 50 36.35 -69.73 27.06
N SER A 51 35.23 -69.65 27.77
CA SER A 51 34.05 -70.50 27.52
C SER A 51 32.76 -69.70 27.61
N ASP A 52 31.75 -70.11 26.83
CA ASP A 52 30.40 -69.56 26.88
C ASP A 52 29.37 -70.69 26.93
N ILE A 53 28.25 -70.42 27.59
CA ILE A 53 27.13 -71.33 27.86
C ILE A 53 26.45 -71.76 26.54
N THR A 54 26.62 -71.01 25.43
CA THR A 54 25.96 -71.24 24.13
C THR A 54 26.73 -72.15 23.16
N ASN A 55 27.94 -72.57 23.51
CA ASN A 55 28.65 -73.67 22.86
C ASN A 55 29.10 -73.50 21.39
N GLU A 56 29.81 -72.41 21.04
CA GLU A 56 30.83 -72.32 19.95
C GLU A 56 31.24 -70.88 19.52
N ALA A 57 30.75 -69.81 20.16
CA ALA A 57 30.91 -68.43 19.68
C ALA A 57 31.78 -67.51 20.57
N VAL A 58 33.02 -67.90 20.93
CA VAL A 58 33.96 -67.03 21.69
C VAL A 58 35.32 -66.89 21.02
N GLU A 59 36.01 -65.77 21.22
CA GLU A 59 37.38 -65.52 20.73
C GLU A 59 38.26 -64.81 21.76
N PHE A 60 39.57 -65.10 21.71
CA PHE A 60 40.59 -64.37 22.46
C PHE A 60 41.03 -63.12 21.70
N LEU A 61 41.05 -61.99 22.40
CA LEU A 61 41.73 -60.78 21.97
C LEU A 61 43.00 -60.60 22.82
N LEU A 62 44.16 -60.80 22.18
CA LEU A 62 45.47 -60.70 22.82
C LEU A 62 45.84 -59.22 23.04
N PRO A 63 46.53 -58.87 24.14
CA PRO A 63 46.96 -57.50 24.41
C PRO A 63 47.93 -57.00 23.34
N ASN A 64 47.90 -55.69 23.07
CA ASN A 64 48.96 -55.06 22.29
C ASN A 64 50.20 -54.85 23.18
N LEU A 65 51.23 -55.67 22.95
CA LEU A 65 52.45 -55.70 23.75
C LEU A 65 53.63 -54.98 23.07
N THR A 66 53.43 -54.33 21.91
CA THR A 66 54.53 -53.70 21.13
C THR A 66 55.26 -52.60 21.89
N ASP A 67 54.60 -51.99 22.87
CA ASP A 67 55.19 -50.94 23.70
C ASP A 67 56.02 -51.50 24.87
N ASN A 68 55.95 -52.81 25.15
CA ASN A 68 56.76 -53.47 26.16
C ASN A 68 58.16 -53.71 25.60
N HIS A 69 59.18 -53.17 26.27
CA HIS A 69 60.57 -53.34 25.86
C HIS A 69 60.99 -54.80 25.93
N GLY A 70 61.57 -55.31 24.84
CA GLY A 70 61.94 -56.72 24.70
C GLY A 70 60.81 -57.62 24.18
N HIS A 71 59.60 -57.10 23.93
CA HIS A 71 58.56 -57.83 23.22
C HIS A 71 58.95 -58.02 21.74
N SER A 72 58.79 -59.24 21.24
CA SER A 72 58.85 -59.58 19.83
C SER A 72 57.61 -60.39 19.49
N GLU A 73 56.83 -59.94 18.51
CA GLU A 73 55.58 -60.59 18.11
C GLU A 73 55.84 -62.00 17.57
N GLU A 74 56.94 -62.21 16.84
CA GLU A 74 57.36 -63.53 16.37
C GLU A 74 57.71 -64.48 17.53
N ASP A 75 58.41 -63.99 18.56
CA ASP A 75 58.75 -64.77 19.74
C ASP A 75 57.50 -65.13 20.56
N PHE A 76 56.61 -64.16 20.80
CA PHE A 76 55.37 -64.39 21.54
C PHE A 76 54.45 -65.39 20.83
N ASN A 77 54.26 -65.23 19.52
CA ASN A 77 53.46 -66.14 18.69
C ASN A 77 54.02 -67.57 18.65
N SER A 78 55.33 -67.74 18.87
CA SER A 78 55.95 -69.07 18.94
C SER A 78 55.72 -69.79 20.28
N ARG A 79 55.36 -69.05 21.34
CA ARG A 79 55.28 -69.52 22.73
C ARG A 79 53.87 -69.77 23.24
N TYR A 80 52.84 -69.25 22.58
CA TYR A 80 51.46 -69.58 22.93
C TYR A 80 50.82 -70.55 21.93
N ARG A 81 49.81 -71.28 22.39
CA ARG A 81 48.94 -72.12 21.57
C ARG A 81 47.51 -71.95 22.02
N ILE A 82 46.58 -72.02 21.07
CA ILE A 82 45.15 -72.06 21.36
C ILE A 82 44.66 -73.47 21.05
N GLU A 83 44.09 -74.12 22.05
CA GLU A 83 43.52 -75.46 21.95
C GLU A 83 41.98 -75.35 21.96
N ASP A 84 41.33 -75.95 20.97
CA ASP A 84 39.87 -76.02 20.92
C ASP A 84 39.36 -77.12 21.86
N VAL A 85 38.44 -76.77 22.75
CA VAL A 85 37.73 -77.72 23.61
C VAL A 85 36.23 -77.68 23.32
N SER A 86 35.51 -78.75 23.66
CA SER A 86 34.10 -78.92 23.28
C SER A 86 33.12 -77.82 23.76
N TYR A 87 33.55 -76.89 24.62
CA TYR A 87 32.74 -75.80 25.18
C TYR A 87 33.49 -74.44 25.20
N GLY A 88 34.57 -74.27 24.42
CA GLY A 88 35.38 -73.03 24.42
C GLY A 88 36.80 -73.17 23.83
N HIS A 89 37.65 -72.19 24.08
CA HIS A 89 39.07 -72.19 23.67
C HIS A 89 39.97 -72.07 24.91
N ILE A 90 41.11 -72.77 24.91
CA ILE A 90 42.14 -72.64 25.93
C ILE A 90 43.37 -71.98 25.32
N LEU A 91 43.75 -70.80 25.81
CA LEU A 91 45.01 -70.13 25.48
C LEU A 91 46.08 -70.59 26.47
N HIS A 92 47.06 -71.36 25.99
CA HIS A 92 48.20 -71.83 26.76
C HIS A 92 49.45 -71.05 26.37
N ILE A 93 50.00 -70.26 27.30
CA ILE A 93 51.22 -69.46 27.09
C ILE A 93 52.35 -70.12 27.88
N MET A 94 53.41 -70.52 27.17
CA MET A 94 54.60 -71.18 27.75
C MET A 94 55.76 -70.19 27.85
N ASP A 95 56.65 -70.38 28.82
CA ASP A 95 57.85 -69.56 29.02
C ASP A 95 57.53 -68.05 29.07
N LEU A 96 56.71 -67.64 30.05
CA LEU A 96 56.26 -66.27 30.21
C LEU A 96 57.44 -65.30 30.38
N LYS A 97 57.44 -64.22 29.61
CA LYS A 97 58.43 -63.13 29.71
C LYS A 97 57.81 -61.92 30.38
N GLU A 98 58.64 -61.06 30.98
CA GLU A 98 58.21 -59.79 31.59
C GLU A 98 57.39 -58.94 30.60
N SER A 99 57.77 -58.98 29.32
CA SER A 99 57.09 -58.33 28.20
C SER A 99 55.69 -58.86 27.89
N ASP A 100 55.28 -59.98 28.48
CA ASP A 100 53.97 -60.61 28.26
C ASP A 100 52.91 -60.08 29.25
N THR A 101 53.32 -59.18 30.17
CA THR A 101 52.43 -58.47 31.10
C THR A 101 51.40 -57.63 30.33
N GLY A 102 50.11 -57.93 30.50
CA GLY A 102 49.02 -57.34 29.73
C GLY A 102 47.64 -57.87 30.09
N THR A 103 46.59 -57.23 29.55
CA THR A 103 45.20 -57.65 29.73
C THR A 103 44.76 -58.56 28.60
N TYR A 104 44.36 -59.78 28.93
CA TYR A 104 43.84 -60.77 27.99
C TYR A 104 42.32 -60.77 28.07
N ILE A 105 41.66 -60.71 26.91
CA ILE A 105 40.21 -60.54 26.82
C ILE A 105 39.60 -61.73 26.09
N CYS A 106 38.51 -62.25 26.63
CA CYS A 106 37.65 -63.25 26.03
C CYS A 106 36.32 -62.57 25.70
N HIS A 107 35.88 -62.61 24.44
CA HIS A 107 34.65 -61.95 24.01
C HIS A 107 33.81 -62.86 23.12
N SER A 108 32.50 -62.59 23.08
CA SER A 108 31.57 -63.29 22.19
C SER A 108 31.79 -62.85 20.74
N LYS A 109 31.79 -63.79 19.79
CA LYS A 109 31.83 -63.49 18.34
C LYS A 109 30.58 -62.75 17.87
N ASP A 110 29.43 -63.00 18.52
CA ASP A 110 28.14 -62.46 18.11
C ASP A 110 27.90 -61.04 18.67
N ASP A 111 28.47 -60.71 19.84
CA ASP A 111 28.45 -59.38 20.42
C ASP A 111 29.75 -59.07 21.18
N GLN A 112 30.61 -58.24 20.58
CA GLN A 112 31.90 -57.83 21.18
C GLN A 112 31.75 -57.05 22.49
N THR A 113 30.55 -56.56 22.82
CA THR A 113 30.30 -55.87 24.10
C THR A 113 30.16 -56.83 25.28
N LEU A 114 29.91 -58.12 25.02
CA LEU A 114 29.91 -59.19 26.01
C LEU A 114 31.31 -59.79 26.10
N SER A 115 32.12 -59.28 27.02
CA SER A 115 33.52 -59.71 27.24
C SER A 115 33.87 -59.87 28.70
N SER A 116 34.74 -60.83 29.00
CA SER A 116 35.48 -60.94 30.25
C SER A 116 36.96 -60.69 30.01
N GLN A 117 37.66 -60.20 31.03
CA GLN A 117 39.07 -59.85 30.93
C GLN A 117 39.81 -60.26 32.18
N ILE A 118 41.08 -60.63 32.02
CA ILE A 118 42.00 -60.89 33.12
C ILE A 118 43.34 -60.23 32.84
N HIS A 119 43.92 -59.58 33.84
CA HIS A 119 45.24 -58.98 33.70
C HIS A 119 46.32 -59.92 34.24
N LEU A 120 47.35 -60.19 33.44
CA LEU A 120 48.50 -60.98 33.85
C LEU A 120 49.67 -60.06 34.18
N PHE A 121 50.14 -60.11 35.41
CA PHE A 121 51.37 -59.46 35.85
C PHE A 121 52.51 -60.48 35.88
N VAL A 122 53.47 -60.37 34.95
CA VAL A 122 54.64 -61.25 34.91
C VAL A 122 55.82 -60.55 35.57
N ARG A 123 56.18 -61.00 36.77
CA ARG A 123 57.13 -60.34 37.68
C ARG A 123 58.50 -60.22 37.05
N GLY A 124 58.82 -58.98 36.71
CA GLY A 124 60.07 -58.56 36.11
C GLY A 124 61.23 -58.40 37.09
N SER A 125 62.39 -58.07 36.52
CA SER A 125 63.57 -57.63 37.28
C SER A 125 63.36 -56.28 37.97
N LYS A 126 62.44 -55.45 37.45
CA LYS A 126 62.02 -54.17 38.02
C LYS A 126 60.51 -54.17 38.25
N THR A 127 60.06 -53.25 39.10
CA THR A 127 58.63 -53.06 39.42
C THR A 127 57.80 -52.55 38.24
N PHE A 128 58.38 -51.75 37.35
CA PHE A 128 57.71 -51.25 36.13
C PHE A 128 58.03 -52.11 34.91
N VAL A 129 57.08 -52.25 33.99
CA VAL A 129 57.35 -52.87 32.68
C VAL A 129 58.05 -51.83 31.80
N PRO A 130 59.31 -52.05 31.37
CA PRO A 130 60.03 -51.04 30.60
C PRO A 130 59.39 -50.82 29.22
N THR A 131 59.47 -49.60 28.67
CA THR A 131 58.91 -49.26 27.35
C THR A 131 59.97 -49.02 26.29
N ASN A 132 59.64 -49.24 25.02
CA ASN A 132 60.58 -49.07 23.89
C ASN A 132 61.04 -47.61 23.65
N TYR A 133 60.32 -46.62 24.18
CA TYR A 133 60.62 -45.20 23.99
C TYR A 133 60.69 -44.48 25.35
N PRO A 134 61.78 -43.74 25.65
CA PRO A 134 61.90 -42.92 26.86
C PRO A 134 61.23 -41.53 26.74
N GLY A 135 60.58 -41.23 25.60
CA GLY A 135 59.99 -39.93 25.29
C GLY A 135 58.46 -39.94 25.24
N LEU A 136 57.82 -38.90 25.77
CA LEU A 136 56.36 -38.70 25.79
C LEU A 136 55.97 -37.60 24.78
N VAL A 137 55.15 -37.94 23.78
CA VAL A 137 54.64 -37.00 22.77
C VAL A 137 53.19 -36.64 23.10
N ILE A 138 52.94 -35.41 23.53
CA ILE A 138 51.61 -34.94 23.94
C ILE A 138 50.88 -34.35 22.71
N LYS A 139 49.87 -35.04 22.19
CA LYS A 139 49.08 -34.60 21.01
C LYS A 139 47.67 -34.09 21.36
N THR A 140 47.16 -34.43 22.53
CA THR A 140 45.75 -34.25 22.96
C THR A 140 45.66 -33.61 24.34
N GLN A 141 44.50 -33.06 24.69
CA GLN A 141 44.24 -32.49 26.03
C GLN A 141 44.24 -33.53 27.16
N GLU A 142 44.11 -34.83 26.84
CA GLU A 142 44.30 -35.93 27.79
C GLU A 142 45.37 -36.88 27.25
N PHE A 143 46.31 -37.28 28.11
CA PHE A 143 47.40 -38.19 27.78
C PHE A 143 47.73 -39.11 28.95
N VAL A 144 48.45 -40.21 28.68
CA VAL A 144 48.83 -41.20 29.70
C VAL A 144 50.34 -41.17 29.90
N VAL A 145 50.79 -41.11 31.15
CA VAL A 145 52.18 -41.39 31.51
C VAL A 145 52.29 -42.91 31.76
N PRO A 146 53.07 -43.66 30.96
CA PRO A 146 53.02 -45.13 30.93
C PRO A 146 53.78 -45.77 32.11
N CYS A 147 53.38 -45.45 33.34
CA CYS A 147 53.87 -46.03 34.59
C CYS A 147 53.21 -47.39 34.87
N LYS A 148 53.20 -48.31 33.91
CA LYS A 148 52.63 -49.66 34.08
C LYS A 148 53.58 -50.57 34.87
N THR A 149 53.03 -51.49 35.66
CA THR A 149 53.82 -52.36 36.56
C THR A 149 53.82 -53.82 36.14
N SER A 150 54.93 -54.52 36.40
CA SER A 150 55.11 -55.96 36.13
C SER A 150 54.53 -56.85 37.25
N ARG A 151 54.08 -56.22 38.33
CA ARG A 151 53.40 -56.79 39.50
C ARG A 151 52.27 -55.86 39.93
N HIS A 152 51.31 -56.38 40.67
CA HIS A 152 50.22 -55.57 41.21
C HIS A 152 50.77 -54.58 42.25
N ILE A 153 50.51 -53.30 42.04
CA ILE A 153 50.83 -52.22 42.97
C ILE A 153 49.55 -51.41 43.18
N SER A 154 49.13 -51.28 44.43
CA SER A 154 47.95 -50.49 44.77
C SER A 154 48.18 -49.01 44.46
N LYS A 155 47.11 -48.30 44.08
CA LYS A 155 47.16 -46.86 43.77
C LYS A 155 47.75 -45.99 44.90
N ASP A 156 47.63 -46.42 46.15
CA ASP A 156 48.18 -45.69 47.31
C ASP A 156 49.70 -45.88 47.48
N GLU A 157 50.27 -46.86 46.80
CA GLU A 157 51.68 -47.24 46.81
C GLU A 157 52.48 -46.69 45.63
N VAL A 158 51.90 -45.79 44.83
CA VAL A 158 52.58 -45.14 43.71
C VAL A 158 52.57 -43.61 43.84
N GLU A 159 53.63 -42.97 43.40
CA GLU A 159 53.80 -41.52 43.40
C GLU A 159 54.26 -41.04 42.02
N LEU A 160 53.56 -40.05 41.46
CA LEU A 160 53.98 -39.37 40.23
C LEU A 160 54.62 -38.02 40.59
N ARG A 161 55.85 -37.79 40.11
CA ARG A 161 56.53 -36.50 40.19
C ARG A 161 56.61 -35.83 38.83
N LEU A 162 56.31 -34.53 38.81
CA LEU A 162 56.51 -33.66 37.66
C LEU A 162 57.70 -32.77 37.97
N ASN A 163 58.78 -32.88 37.20
CA ASN A 163 60.02 -32.12 37.40
C ASN A 163 60.51 -32.20 38.86
N GLY A 164 60.52 -33.41 39.42
CA GLY A 164 60.92 -33.68 40.81
C GLY A 164 59.90 -33.29 41.89
N LYS A 165 58.73 -32.72 41.55
CA LYS A 165 57.68 -32.36 42.52
C LYS A 165 56.52 -33.35 42.54
N VAL A 166 56.13 -33.79 43.74
CA VAL A 166 55.03 -34.74 43.96
C VAL A 166 53.67 -34.18 43.55
N TRP A 167 52.96 -34.91 42.70
CA TRP A 167 51.57 -34.62 42.37
C TRP A 167 50.60 -35.37 43.29
N LYS A 168 50.18 -34.70 44.36
CA LYS A 168 49.39 -35.30 45.45
C LYS A 168 48.06 -35.94 45.05
N SER A 169 47.42 -35.50 43.95
CA SER A 169 46.16 -36.08 43.48
C SER A 169 46.33 -37.17 42.42
N ALA A 170 47.55 -37.40 41.93
CA ALA A 170 47.84 -38.37 40.88
C ALA A 170 47.41 -39.82 41.22
N PRO A 171 47.53 -40.32 42.47
CA PRO A 171 47.07 -41.67 42.84
C PRO A 171 45.61 -41.98 42.46
N LYS A 172 44.73 -40.97 42.40
CA LYS A 172 43.32 -41.16 42.01
C LYS A 172 43.14 -41.56 40.53
N TYR A 173 44.14 -41.30 39.70
CA TYR A 173 44.11 -41.49 38.26
C TYR A 173 45.10 -42.56 37.78
N TYR A 174 45.61 -43.37 38.72
CA TYR A 174 46.53 -44.44 38.44
C TYR A 174 45.80 -45.76 38.17
N ASP A 175 46.19 -46.43 37.10
CA ASP A 175 45.81 -47.80 36.79
C ASP A 175 47.11 -48.60 36.54
N PRO A 176 47.45 -49.61 37.36
CA PRO A 176 48.71 -50.36 37.22
C PRO A 176 48.87 -51.05 35.86
N ARG A 177 47.78 -51.27 35.10
CA ARG A 177 47.80 -51.87 33.76
C ARG A 177 48.30 -50.91 32.68
N ILE A 178 48.16 -49.60 32.90
CA ILE A 178 48.35 -48.57 31.85
C ILE A 178 49.25 -47.41 32.33
N GLY A 179 49.10 -46.95 33.57
CA GLY A 179 49.83 -45.84 34.17
C GLY A 179 48.91 -44.71 34.66
N PHE A 180 49.40 -43.47 34.67
CA PHE A 180 48.64 -42.30 35.13
C PHE A 180 47.92 -41.60 33.98
N LYS A 181 46.60 -41.44 34.08
CA LYS A 181 45.80 -40.60 33.15
C LYS A 181 45.87 -39.13 33.57
N VAL A 182 46.28 -38.25 32.66
CA VAL A 182 46.59 -36.84 32.94
C VAL A 182 45.86 -35.91 31.97
N ASN A 183 45.21 -34.86 32.49
CA ASN A 183 44.56 -33.82 31.68
C ASN A 183 45.43 -32.54 31.64
N SER A 184 45.61 -31.97 30.44
CA SER A 184 46.44 -30.80 30.16
C SER A 184 45.98 -29.58 30.96
N LYS A 185 44.68 -29.34 31.12
CA LYS A 185 44.14 -28.16 31.85
C LYS A 185 44.44 -28.20 33.34
N THR A 186 44.44 -29.38 33.96
CA THR A 186 44.83 -29.54 35.37
C THR A 186 46.35 -29.49 35.58
N ALA A 187 47.13 -29.74 34.53
CA ALA A 187 48.59 -29.68 34.54
C ALA A 187 49.13 -28.34 34.00
N GLU A 188 48.28 -27.52 33.36
CA GLU A 188 48.63 -26.29 32.62
C GLU A 188 49.30 -25.22 33.51
N ASP A 189 48.94 -25.14 34.79
CA ASP A 189 49.59 -24.21 35.73
C ASP A 189 51.01 -24.62 36.15
N LYS A 190 51.47 -25.84 35.79
CA LYS A 190 52.77 -26.39 36.20
C LYS A 190 53.67 -26.85 35.06
N ILE A 191 53.18 -26.79 33.82
CA ILE A 191 53.93 -27.17 32.62
C ILE A 191 54.55 -25.90 32.01
N SER A 192 55.79 -25.60 32.40
CA SER A 192 56.65 -24.57 31.79
C SER A 192 58.10 -25.07 31.73
N ASP A 193 58.71 -24.93 30.55
CA ASP A 193 60.09 -25.16 30.13
C ASP A 193 60.91 -26.29 30.82
N GLN A 194 61.09 -27.39 30.06
CA GLN A 194 61.70 -28.70 30.38
C GLN A 194 60.86 -29.61 31.29
N LEU A 195 60.41 -30.76 30.76
CA LEU A 195 59.43 -31.64 31.41
C LEU A 195 59.94 -33.09 31.48
N SER A 196 60.06 -33.62 32.69
CA SER A 196 60.15 -35.05 32.96
C SER A 196 59.03 -35.49 33.92
N PHE A 197 58.45 -36.67 33.62
CA PHE A 197 57.57 -37.39 34.54
C PHE A 197 58.36 -38.53 35.19
N GLU A 198 58.31 -38.64 36.51
CA GLU A 198 58.97 -39.72 37.26
C GLU A 198 57.94 -40.52 38.04
N CYS A 199 57.86 -41.83 37.80
CA CYS A 199 57.01 -42.77 38.53
C CYS A 199 57.84 -43.42 39.65
N ILE A 200 57.38 -43.31 40.89
CA ILE A 200 58.04 -43.90 42.06
C ILE A 200 57.07 -44.88 42.74
N TYR A 201 57.53 -46.12 42.95
CA TYR A 201 56.75 -47.16 43.62
C TYR A 201 57.23 -47.31 45.06
N LYS A 202 56.34 -47.06 46.02
CA LYS A 202 56.63 -47.11 47.46
C LYS A 202 56.93 -48.56 47.85
N GLY A 203 58.07 -48.78 48.50
CA GLY A 203 58.60 -50.12 48.79
C GLY A 203 59.71 -50.56 47.82
N TYR A 204 59.78 -49.96 46.62
CA TYR A 204 60.81 -50.24 45.58
C TYR A 204 61.33 -48.93 44.96
N PRO A 205 61.91 -48.00 45.76
CA PRO A 205 62.25 -46.65 45.29
C PRO A 205 63.36 -46.61 44.22
N GLU A 206 64.20 -47.65 44.12
CA GLU A 206 65.23 -47.76 43.09
C GLU A 206 64.67 -48.11 41.70
N ASP A 207 63.42 -48.58 41.62
CA ASP A 207 62.74 -48.93 40.37
C ASP A 207 61.98 -47.72 39.79
N THR A 208 62.65 -46.59 39.64
CA THR A 208 62.06 -45.35 39.13
C THR A 208 61.97 -45.35 37.60
N ALA A 209 60.82 -44.96 37.05
CA ALA A 209 60.62 -44.80 35.60
C ALA A 209 60.51 -43.31 35.23
N THR A 210 61.37 -42.84 34.32
CA THR A 210 61.43 -41.42 33.92
C THR A 210 61.13 -41.23 32.44
N PHE A 211 60.21 -40.32 32.12
CA PHE A 211 59.77 -40.02 30.74
C PHE A 211 59.97 -38.53 30.42
N PHE A 212 60.64 -38.22 29.31
CA PHE A 212 60.91 -36.84 28.88
C PHE A 212 59.90 -36.36 27.83
N VAL A 213 59.39 -35.14 27.93
CA VAL A 213 58.46 -34.59 26.92
C VAL A 213 59.22 -34.07 25.71
N ILE A 214 58.86 -34.55 24.51
CA ILE A 214 59.45 -34.12 23.23
C ILE A 214 58.49 -33.15 22.52
N ILE A 215 58.94 -31.92 22.25
CA ILE A 215 58.19 -30.92 21.48
C ILE A 215 58.52 -31.10 20.00
N HIS A 216 57.52 -31.38 19.15
CA HIS A 216 57.70 -31.60 17.71
C HIS A 216 58.14 -30.34 16.94
N GLU A 217 59.11 -30.51 16.04
CA GLU A 217 59.40 -29.60 14.91
C GLU A 217 58.15 -29.40 14.04
N ALA A 218 57.95 -28.19 13.52
CA ALA A 218 56.81 -27.88 12.67
C ALA A 218 57.02 -28.47 11.27
N GLN A 219 56.16 -29.40 10.85
CA GLN A 219 56.10 -29.87 9.46
C GLN A 219 55.22 -28.92 8.63
N ASP A 220 55.33 -28.94 7.29
CA ASP A 220 54.51 -28.11 6.38
C ASP A 220 53.00 -28.19 6.65
N ASN A 221 52.51 -29.33 7.16
CA ASN A 221 51.11 -29.55 7.53
C ASN A 221 50.66 -28.83 8.82
N ASP A 222 51.59 -28.25 9.59
CA ASP A 222 51.31 -27.50 10.81
C ASP A 222 51.14 -25.99 10.53
N LEU A 223 51.30 -25.52 9.29
CA LEU A 223 51.16 -24.11 8.92
C LEU A 223 49.74 -23.81 8.40
N GLU A 224 49.19 -22.69 8.85
CA GLU A 224 47.86 -22.18 8.48
C GLU A 224 48.00 -20.82 7.80
N LEU A 225 47.50 -20.75 6.58
CA LEU A 225 47.37 -19.52 5.80
C LEU A 225 45.92 -19.01 5.89
N LEU A 226 45.72 -17.78 6.36
CA LEU A 226 44.39 -17.17 6.50
C LEU A 226 44.42 -15.66 6.27
N PHE A 227 43.23 -15.08 6.03
CA PHE A 227 43.04 -13.64 6.02
C PHE A 227 42.48 -13.16 7.36
N GLU A 228 43.11 -12.14 7.95
CA GLU A 228 42.55 -11.34 9.03
C GLU A 228 42.08 -10.00 8.45
N GLU A 229 40.84 -9.61 8.75
CA GLU A 229 40.22 -8.38 8.24
C GLU A 229 39.80 -7.50 9.43
N PRO A 230 40.64 -6.54 9.83
CA PRO A 230 40.36 -5.68 10.98
C PRO A 230 39.12 -4.79 10.80
N ASN A 231 38.73 -4.49 9.55
CA ASN A 231 37.51 -3.75 9.23
C ASN A 231 36.78 -4.44 8.05
N PRO A 232 35.69 -5.19 8.31
CA PRO A 232 34.98 -5.96 7.30
C PRO A 232 33.98 -5.15 6.45
N TRP A 233 33.99 -3.81 6.57
CA TRP A 233 33.03 -2.92 5.90
C TRP A 233 33.72 -2.00 4.89
N PRO A 234 34.14 -2.52 3.71
CA PRO A 234 34.74 -1.69 2.67
C PRO A 234 33.70 -0.77 2.03
N TYR A 235 33.95 0.54 2.00
CA TYR A 235 33.10 1.53 1.33
C TYR A 235 33.93 2.60 0.62
N VAL A 236 33.39 3.20 -0.45
CA VAL A 236 34.07 4.26 -1.22
C VAL A 236 34.44 5.44 -0.30
N GLY A 237 35.72 5.83 -0.32
CA GLY A 237 36.27 6.87 0.54
C GLY A 237 36.70 6.39 1.94
N GLY A 238 36.41 5.14 2.31
CA GLY A 238 36.84 4.52 3.56
C GLY A 238 38.24 3.91 3.50
N SER A 239 38.82 3.62 4.66
CA SER A 239 40.06 2.87 4.75
C SER A 239 39.80 1.38 4.93
N TYR A 240 40.62 0.56 4.29
CA TYR A 240 40.50 -0.90 4.31
C TYR A 240 41.85 -1.55 4.47
N ALA A 241 41.89 -2.60 5.28
CA ALA A 241 43.09 -3.38 5.54
C ALA A 241 42.75 -4.86 5.45
N LEU A 242 43.50 -5.58 4.63
CA LEU A 242 43.42 -7.03 4.56
C LEU A 242 44.80 -7.61 4.89
N VAL A 243 44.86 -8.41 5.95
CA VAL A 243 46.11 -8.98 6.46
C VAL A 243 46.17 -10.44 6.09
N CYS A 244 47.10 -10.83 5.23
CA CYS A 244 47.41 -12.23 5.06
C CYS A 244 48.35 -12.69 6.17
N VAL A 245 48.02 -13.81 6.81
CA VAL A 245 48.75 -14.36 7.95
C VAL A 245 49.11 -15.82 7.67
N LEU A 246 50.40 -16.12 7.76
CA LEU A 246 50.93 -17.48 7.85
C LEU A 246 51.39 -17.73 9.29
N ARG A 247 50.75 -18.67 9.97
CA ARG A 247 51.06 -19.00 11.37
C ARG A 247 51.03 -20.51 11.59
N ARG A 248 51.64 -20.99 12.66
CA ARG A 248 51.55 -22.40 13.06
C ARG A 248 50.20 -22.70 13.74
N ARG A 249 49.63 -23.87 13.48
CA ARG A 249 48.53 -24.46 14.27
C ARG A 249 49.07 -24.95 15.62
N GLY A 250 48.76 -24.25 16.70
CA GLY A 250 49.15 -24.62 18.07
C GLY A 250 50.32 -23.79 18.66
N LYS A 251 50.86 -24.22 19.81
CA LYS A 251 51.94 -23.51 20.53
C LYS A 251 53.33 -24.02 20.08
N GLY A 252 54.18 -23.10 19.61
CA GLY A 252 55.56 -23.36 19.16
C GLY A 252 56.15 -22.16 18.40
N ARG A 253 57.43 -22.21 18.03
CA ARG A 253 58.10 -21.17 17.21
C ARG A 253 58.29 -21.66 15.77
N MET A 254 58.22 -20.77 14.79
CA MET A 254 58.65 -21.09 13.42
C MET A 254 60.19 -20.98 13.35
N GLU A 255 60.88 -22.06 13.01
CA GLU A 255 62.32 -22.00 12.69
C GLU A 255 62.54 -21.75 11.19
N ASN A 256 63.67 -21.16 10.81
CA ASN A 256 63.98 -20.74 9.42
C ASN A 256 63.01 -19.74 8.78
N LYS A 257 62.45 -18.80 9.57
CA LYS A 257 61.45 -17.79 9.14
C LYS A 257 61.78 -17.02 7.85
N TYR A 258 63.05 -16.87 7.52
CA TYR A 258 63.50 -16.16 6.32
C TYR A 258 63.32 -16.97 5.02
N GLN A 259 63.09 -18.28 5.10
CA GLN A 259 62.77 -19.13 3.96
C GLN A 259 61.30 -19.03 3.53
N TYR A 260 60.44 -18.49 4.39
CA TYR A 260 59.02 -18.33 4.14
C TYR A 260 58.73 -16.90 3.68
N SER A 261 57.90 -16.75 2.65
CA SER A 261 57.45 -15.43 2.18
C SER A 261 55.98 -15.43 1.78
N LEU A 262 55.31 -14.29 1.95
CA LEU A 262 53.92 -14.10 1.57
C LEU A 262 53.82 -13.26 0.30
N ASN A 263 53.19 -13.80 -0.72
CA ASN A 263 52.82 -13.12 -1.95
C ASN A 263 51.34 -12.74 -1.91
N VAL A 264 51.05 -11.45 -1.90
CA VAL A 264 49.67 -10.94 -1.88
C VAL A 264 49.42 -10.18 -3.18
N THR A 265 48.33 -10.53 -3.86
CA THR A 265 47.86 -9.86 -5.06
C THR A 265 46.47 -9.30 -4.84
N CYS A 266 46.20 -8.15 -5.46
CA CYS A 266 44.92 -7.45 -5.40
C CYS A 266 44.74 -6.65 -6.70
N PRO A 267 43.51 -6.18 -7.02
CA PRO A 267 43.20 -5.54 -8.30
C PRO A 267 44.15 -4.39 -8.69
N ARG A 268 44.63 -3.61 -7.71
CA ARG A 268 45.50 -2.44 -7.92
C ARG A 268 46.82 -2.49 -7.12
N CYS A 269 47.30 -3.69 -6.79
CA CYS A 269 48.48 -3.88 -5.93
C CYS A 269 49.79 -3.29 -6.45
N THR A 270 49.88 -2.90 -7.73
CA THR A 270 51.09 -2.34 -8.34
C THR A 270 51.15 -0.81 -8.30
N GLN A 271 50.17 -0.14 -7.69
CA GLN A 271 50.16 1.32 -7.54
C GLN A 271 50.66 1.72 -6.14
N ASP A 272 51.97 2.01 -6.04
CA ASP A 272 52.68 2.27 -4.76
C ASP A 272 52.11 3.44 -3.95
N ASP A 273 51.46 4.42 -4.58
CA ASP A 273 50.85 5.57 -3.90
C ASP A 273 49.46 5.28 -3.31
N HIS A 274 48.74 4.28 -3.84
CA HIS A 274 47.36 3.93 -3.48
C HIS A 274 47.29 2.77 -2.49
N VAL A 275 48.13 1.74 -2.69
CA VAL A 275 48.16 0.51 -1.90
C VAL A 275 49.46 0.41 -1.11
N ARG A 276 49.36 0.40 0.22
CA ARG A 276 50.51 0.22 1.12
C ARG A 276 50.64 -1.22 1.55
N HIS A 277 51.83 -1.78 1.33
CA HIS A 277 52.19 -3.13 1.77
C HIS A 277 53.00 -3.08 3.06
N GLU A 278 52.49 -3.68 4.14
CA GLU A 278 53.20 -3.83 5.41
C GLU A 278 53.49 -5.31 5.67
N ARG A 279 54.78 -5.69 5.67
CA ARG A 279 55.22 -7.04 6.03
C ARG A 279 55.78 -7.06 7.44
N ARG A 280 55.39 -8.04 8.24
CA ARG A 280 55.94 -8.26 9.58
C ARG A 280 56.27 -9.73 9.77
N VAL A 281 57.43 -9.99 10.36
CA VAL A 281 57.90 -11.34 10.69
C VAL A 281 58.11 -11.39 12.20
N ASN A 282 57.29 -12.18 12.88
CA ASN A 282 57.38 -12.39 14.31
C ASN A 282 57.85 -13.82 14.61
N ASN A 283 58.03 -14.13 15.90
CA ASN A 283 58.50 -15.44 16.31
C ASN A 283 57.57 -16.60 15.97
N ASN A 284 56.28 -16.31 15.81
CA ASN A 284 55.23 -17.33 15.68
C ASN A 284 54.36 -17.15 14.41
N ASN A 285 54.46 -16.02 13.71
CA ASN A 285 53.70 -15.77 12.47
C ASN A 285 54.42 -14.80 11.51
N ILE A 286 54.08 -14.89 10.23
CA ILE A 286 54.46 -13.95 9.18
C ILE A 286 53.17 -13.30 8.68
N THR A 287 53.16 -11.98 8.56
CA THR A 287 52.01 -11.24 8.07
C THR A 287 52.37 -10.32 6.92
N HIS A 288 51.45 -10.17 5.97
CA HIS A 288 51.54 -9.25 4.85
C HIS A 288 50.20 -8.55 4.73
N ALA A 289 50.15 -7.29 5.19
CA ALA A 289 48.97 -6.46 5.16
C ALA A 289 48.95 -5.58 3.91
N VAL A 290 47.82 -5.57 3.23
CA VAL A 290 47.46 -4.63 2.17
C VAL A 290 46.57 -3.56 2.81
N LYS A 291 47.02 -2.31 2.82
CA LYS A 291 46.30 -1.17 3.38
C LYS A 291 45.98 -0.16 2.30
N ILE A 292 44.71 0.20 2.17
CA ILE A 292 44.20 1.21 1.25
C ILE A 292 43.54 2.29 2.10
N ASN A 293 44.02 3.53 2.03
CA ASN A 293 43.51 4.62 2.86
C ASN A 293 42.17 5.16 2.35
N THR A 294 41.93 5.09 1.04
CA THR A 294 40.76 5.65 0.38
C THR A 294 40.31 4.70 -0.71
N LEU A 295 39.34 3.84 -0.40
CA LEU A 295 38.79 2.88 -1.34
C LEU A 295 38.02 3.54 -2.49
N THR A 296 38.14 2.95 -3.67
CA THR A 296 37.40 3.28 -4.90
C THR A 296 36.64 2.05 -5.40
N PRO A 297 35.63 2.20 -6.29
CA PRO A 297 34.93 1.04 -6.87
C PRO A 297 35.88 0.05 -7.58
N GLU A 298 36.98 0.54 -8.14
CA GLU A 298 38.01 -0.24 -8.85
C GLU A 298 38.87 -1.11 -7.92
N ASP A 299 38.80 -0.90 -6.61
CA ASP A 299 39.47 -1.75 -5.60
C ASP A 299 38.67 -3.02 -5.29
N SER A 300 37.44 -3.13 -5.82
CA SER A 300 36.61 -4.33 -5.76
C SER A 300 37.19 -5.43 -6.64
N GLY A 301 37.22 -6.65 -6.13
CA GLY A 301 37.71 -7.81 -6.86
C GLY A 301 38.29 -8.87 -5.95
N GLN A 302 39.02 -9.81 -6.56
CA GLN A 302 39.61 -10.93 -5.85
C GLN A 302 41.01 -10.58 -5.34
N TYR A 303 41.20 -10.69 -4.03
CA TYR A 303 42.47 -10.60 -3.34
C TYR A 303 42.98 -12.03 -3.16
N ALA A 304 44.23 -12.29 -3.49
CA ALA A 304 44.86 -13.60 -3.30
C ALA A 304 46.05 -13.47 -2.36
N CYS A 305 46.23 -14.46 -1.50
CA CYS A 305 47.45 -14.59 -0.73
C CYS A 305 48.01 -15.99 -0.90
N GLY A 306 49.22 -16.07 -1.44
CA GLY A 306 50.02 -17.27 -1.49
C GLY A 306 51.20 -17.21 -0.54
N TRP A 307 51.61 -18.34 0.01
CA TRP A 307 52.88 -18.44 0.72
C TRP A 307 53.87 -19.33 -0.03
N LEU A 308 55.13 -18.93 0.03
CA LEU A 308 56.24 -19.60 -0.62
C LEU A 308 57.24 -20.12 0.43
N TYR A 309 57.77 -21.31 0.18
CA TYR A 309 58.92 -21.89 0.88
C TYR A 309 60.08 -22.00 -0.11
N ASP A 310 61.23 -21.38 0.20
CA ASP A 310 62.42 -21.37 -0.68
C ASP A 310 62.08 -21.01 -2.16
N HIS A 311 61.31 -19.94 -2.33
CA HIS A 311 60.80 -19.44 -3.61
C HIS A 311 59.84 -20.37 -4.37
N GLN A 312 59.43 -21.51 -3.80
CA GLN A 312 58.39 -22.37 -4.35
C GLN A 312 57.03 -22.06 -3.71
N LEU A 313 56.01 -21.85 -4.54
CA LEU A 313 54.65 -21.57 -4.07
C LEU A 313 54.00 -22.84 -3.53
N ASN A 314 53.60 -22.83 -2.25
CA ASN A 314 52.97 -23.98 -1.61
C ASN A 314 51.44 -23.91 -1.66
N GLN A 315 50.83 -22.84 -1.13
CA GLN A 315 49.37 -22.71 -1.06
C GLN A 315 48.95 -21.26 -1.34
N THR A 316 47.79 -21.08 -1.97
CA THR A 316 47.13 -19.78 -2.17
C THR A 316 45.68 -19.82 -1.70
N ILE A 317 45.25 -18.78 -0.99
CA ILE A 317 43.86 -18.53 -0.59
C ILE A 317 43.34 -17.27 -1.28
N TYR A 318 42.02 -17.18 -1.48
CA TYR A 318 41.38 -16.06 -2.16
C TYR A 318 40.28 -15.45 -1.30
N LYS A 319 40.07 -14.14 -1.43
CA LYS A 319 38.97 -13.40 -0.82
C LYS A 319 38.45 -12.36 -1.80
N THR A 320 37.15 -12.39 -2.08
CA THR A 320 36.49 -11.36 -2.87
C THR A 320 36.10 -10.21 -1.94
N VAL A 321 36.54 -9.00 -2.30
CA VAL A 321 36.19 -7.75 -1.61
C VAL A 321 35.31 -6.95 -2.56
N ASP A 322 34.13 -6.56 -2.10
CA ASP A 322 33.19 -5.72 -2.84
C ASP A 322 33.08 -4.38 -2.13
N VAL A 323 33.55 -3.31 -2.76
CA VAL A 323 33.56 -1.98 -2.16
C VAL A 323 32.19 -1.35 -2.31
N SER A 324 31.47 -1.23 -1.19
CA SER A 324 30.15 -0.58 -1.18
C SER A 324 30.26 0.87 -1.65
N PRO A 325 29.37 1.35 -2.54
CA PRO A 325 29.30 2.76 -2.91
C PRO A 325 28.87 3.66 -1.73
N LYS A 326 28.30 3.06 -0.67
CA LYS A 326 27.74 3.76 0.49
C LYS A 326 28.45 3.35 1.78
N LYS A 327 28.56 4.30 2.70
CA LYS A 327 29.13 4.07 4.04
C LYS A 327 28.25 3.18 4.91
N GLY A 328 26.93 3.34 4.86
CA GLY A 328 25.98 2.50 5.60
C GLY A 328 25.90 1.09 5.00
N GLN A 329 26.11 0.06 5.80
CA GLN A 329 26.06 -1.34 5.34
C GLN A 329 25.31 -2.21 6.35
N ILE A 330 24.56 -3.21 5.86
CA ILE A 330 23.77 -4.14 6.66
C ILE A 330 24.05 -5.56 6.16
N LYS A 331 24.40 -6.47 7.05
CA LYS A 331 24.66 -7.88 6.78
C LYS A 331 23.72 -8.77 7.60
N VAL A 332 23.04 -9.70 6.95
CA VAL A 332 22.22 -10.72 7.64
C VAL A 332 23.12 -11.85 8.10
N LEU A 333 23.15 -12.11 9.41
CA LEU A 333 23.95 -13.18 10.04
C LEU A 333 23.16 -14.48 10.09
N SER A 334 21.93 -14.43 10.59
CA SER A 334 21.04 -15.58 10.72
C SER A 334 19.58 -15.14 10.58
N ARG A 335 18.68 -16.05 10.19
CA ARG A 335 17.23 -15.80 10.12
C ARG A 335 16.42 -17.08 10.24
N THR A 336 15.18 -16.93 10.67
CA THR A 336 14.14 -17.98 10.64
C THR A 336 13.83 -18.47 9.21
N PRO A 337 13.32 -19.71 9.03
CA PRO A 337 13.04 -20.30 7.72
C PRO A 337 12.10 -19.44 6.87
N GLN A 338 12.38 -19.32 5.58
CA GLN A 338 11.68 -18.40 4.67
C GLN A 338 10.22 -18.80 4.38
N GLU A 339 9.86 -20.08 4.52
CA GLU A 339 8.47 -20.54 4.49
C GLU A 339 8.09 -21.13 5.85
N VAL A 340 7.00 -20.63 6.44
CA VAL A 340 6.49 -21.03 7.76
C VAL A 340 5.05 -21.51 7.61
N ASN A 341 4.80 -22.78 7.90
CA ASN A 341 3.47 -23.39 7.86
C ASN A 341 3.01 -23.73 9.28
N VAL A 342 1.86 -23.21 9.70
CA VAL A 342 1.30 -23.45 11.04
C VAL A 342 -0.21 -23.72 10.97
N MET A 343 -0.76 -24.33 12.01
CA MET A 343 -2.21 -24.50 12.17
C MET A 343 -2.83 -23.26 12.84
N GLU A 344 -4.07 -22.95 12.50
CA GLU A 344 -4.86 -21.89 13.15
C GLU A 344 -4.82 -22.03 14.69
N GLY A 345 -4.57 -20.94 15.40
CA GLY A 345 -4.38 -20.88 16.84
C GLY A 345 -2.94 -21.07 17.34
N SER A 346 -1.99 -21.42 16.46
CA SER A 346 -0.56 -21.55 16.82
C SER A 346 0.12 -20.19 17.01
N SER A 347 1.26 -20.16 17.70
CA SER A 347 2.13 -18.97 17.76
C SER A 347 3.21 -19.03 16.68
N ILE A 348 3.50 -17.90 16.01
CA ILE A 348 4.54 -17.78 14.98
C ILE A 348 5.62 -16.83 15.47
N ASN A 349 6.89 -17.22 15.38
CA ASN A 349 8.02 -16.35 15.71
C ASN A 349 8.93 -16.20 14.49
N LEU A 350 9.00 -14.99 13.94
CA LEU A 350 9.95 -14.65 12.88
C LEU A 350 11.07 -13.80 13.47
N SER A 351 12.31 -14.13 13.15
CA SER A 351 13.47 -13.36 13.57
C SER A 351 14.57 -13.31 12.52
N ALA A 352 15.34 -12.22 12.55
CA ALA A 352 16.57 -12.02 11.78
C ALA A 352 17.63 -11.31 12.62
N GLU A 353 18.82 -11.89 12.65
CA GLU A 353 20.01 -11.35 13.31
C GLU A 353 20.91 -10.67 12.28
N LEU A 354 21.34 -9.44 12.58
CA LEU A 354 21.94 -8.51 11.64
C LEU A 354 23.20 -7.88 12.24
N ALA A 355 24.19 -7.63 11.41
CA ALA A 355 25.29 -6.72 11.71
C ALA A 355 25.17 -5.46 10.85
N ALA A 356 25.39 -4.29 11.43
CA ALA A 356 25.25 -3.00 10.76
C ALA A 356 26.50 -2.13 10.99
N PHE A 357 26.86 -1.32 9.99
CA PHE A 357 27.97 -0.37 10.06
C PHE A 357 27.51 1.02 9.60
N PRO A 358 27.84 2.11 10.34
CA PRO A 358 28.61 2.13 11.60
C PRO A 358 27.88 1.46 12.78
N GLU A 359 28.66 0.91 13.73
CA GLU A 359 28.14 0.22 14.93
C GLU A 359 27.38 1.17 15.87
N ASP A 360 27.74 2.45 15.83
CA ASP A 360 27.00 3.53 16.43
C ASP A 360 25.77 3.76 15.55
N LEU A 361 24.56 3.52 16.07
CA LEU A 361 23.31 3.47 15.30
C LEU A 361 22.47 4.79 15.27
N PRO A 362 22.97 5.99 14.90
CA PRO A 362 22.07 7.07 14.49
C PRO A 362 21.41 6.72 13.16
N GLY A 363 20.08 6.62 13.14
CA GLY A 363 19.30 6.41 11.90
C GLY A 363 19.05 4.95 11.51
N PHE A 364 19.26 3.98 12.40
CA PHE A 364 18.76 2.61 12.22
C PHE A 364 17.24 2.57 12.46
N ASN A 365 16.48 2.15 11.45
CA ASN A 365 15.03 2.01 11.51
C ASN A 365 14.61 0.66 10.93
N ALA A 366 13.85 -0.12 11.71
CA ALA A 366 13.32 -1.42 11.30
C ALA A 366 11.79 -1.33 11.19
N LYS A 367 11.26 -1.72 10.04
CA LYS A 367 9.84 -1.67 9.72
C LYS A 367 9.34 -3.03 9.26
N TRP A 368 8.30 -3.54 9.93
CA TRP A 368 7.61 -4.76 9.55
C TRP A 368 6.36 -4.44 8.74
N ILE A 369 6.16 -5.15 7.62
CA ILE A 369 4.94 -5.09 6.82
C ILE A 369 4.47 -6.50 6.47
N ARG A 370 3.17 -6.70 6.27
CA ARG A 370 2.62 -7.91 5.64
C ARG A 370 2.06 -7.56 4.27
N LYS A 371 2.51 -8.25 3.23
CA LYS A 371 1.94 -8.20 1.89
C LYS A 371 1.00 -9.39 1.69
N TYR A 372 -0.23 -9.15 1.26
CA TYR A 372 -1.18 -10.21 0.93
C TYR A 372 -2.13 -9.77 -0.19
N VAL A 373 -2.84 -10.73 -0.77
CA VAL A 373 -3.77 -10.50 -1.87
C VAL A 373 -5.18 -10.82 -1.38
N ASN A 374 -6.04 -9.81 -1.34
CA ASN A 374 -7.46 -10.01 -1.08
C ASN A 374 -8.25 -10.06 -2.40
N PRO A 375 -9.21 -10.99 -2.55
CA PRO A 375 -10.15 -10.92 -3.66
C PRO A 375 -11.07 -9.70 -3.51
N PRO A 376 -11.61 -9.21 -4.63
CA PRO A 376 -11.39 -7.85 -5.10
C PRO A 376 -11.63 -6.77 -4.03
N LYS A 377 -10.53 -6.30 -3.44
CA LYS A 377 -10.25 -4.89 -3.15
C LYS A 377 -8.80 -4.64 -3.59
N THR A 378 -8.64 -3.82 -4.62
CA THR A 378 -7.43 -3.09 -5.06
C THR A 378 -6.05 -3.59 -4.57
N ALA A 379 -5.25 -4.12 -5.49
CA ALA A 379 -3.79 -4.34 -5.36
C ALA A 379 -3.34 -5.30 -4.24
N ASN A 380 -2.06 -5.67 -4.26
CA ASN A 380 -1.42 -6.33 -3.12
C ASN A 380 -1.58 -5.39 -1.90
N GLU A 381 -2.39 -5.79 -0.91
CA GLU A 381 -2.56 -5.01 0.31
C GLU A 381 -1.28 -5.14 1.14
N THR A 382 -0.69 -3.99 1.47
CA THR A 382 0.45 -3.90 2.40
C THR A 382 -0.04 -3.36 3.73
N GLU A 383 0.03 -4.17 4.77
CA GLU A 383 -0.28 -3.80 6.15
C GLU A 383 1.02 -3.46 6.88
N ASN A 384 1.08 -2.30 7.54
CA ASN A 384 2.20 -1.98 8.43
C ASN A 384 1.95 -2.67 9.77
N LEU A 385 2.86 -3.55 10.18
CA LEU A 385 2.74 -4.28 11.44
C LEU A 385 3.34 -3.45 12.57
N VAL A 386 2.56 -3.32 13.64
CA VAL A 386 2.94 -2.60 14.85
C VAL A 386 2.76 -3.51 16.06
N ASN A 387 3.26 -3.10 17.22
CA ASN A 387 2.95 -3.80 18.47
C ASN A 387 1.45 -3.65 18.80
N ASP A 388 0.73 -4.76 18.84
CA ASP A 388 -0.70 -4.82 19.18
C ASP A 388 -1.01 -6.10 19.99
N ASN A 389 -2.28 -6.51 20.06
CA ASN A 389 -2.69 -7.70 20.81
C ASN A 389 -2.20 -9.00 20.17
N ASP A 390 -2.07 -9.01 18.84
CA ASP A 390 -1.75 -10.18 18.02
C ASP A 390 -0.25 -10.21 17.67
N HIS A 391 0.40 -9.06 17.54
CA HIS A 391 1.79 -8.88 17.12
C HIS A 391 2.65 -8.28 18.24
N GLN A 392 3.76 -8.95 18.54
CA GLN A 392 4.78 -8.48 19.46
C GLN A 392 6.13 -8.35 18.73
N ILE A 393 6.49 -7.12 18.38
CA ILE A 393 7.71 -6.72 17.69
C ILE A 393 8.75 -6.28 18.71
N ALA A 394 9.96 -6.84 18.61
CA ALA A 394 11.10 -6.51 19.47
C ALA A 394 12.39 -6.35 18.65
N SER A 395 13.17 -5.34 19.01
CA SER A 395 14.52 -5.09 18.49
C SER A 395 15.50 -5.22 19.65
N GLU A 396 16.34 -6.26 19.63
CA GLU A 396 17.32 -6.54 20.68
C GLU A 396 18.74 -6.22 20.18
N ARG A 397 19.47 -5.35 20.88
CA ARG A 397 20.88 -5.08 20.59
C ARG A 397 21.76 -6.06 21.35
N LEU A 398 22.59 -6.81 20.62
CA LEU A 398 23.53 -7.78 21.18
C LEU A 398 24.89 -7.10 21.42
N THR A 399 25.74 -7.71 22.24
CA THR A 399 27.15 -7.29 22.40
C THR A 399 27.84 -7.38 21.03
N ASP A 400 28.63 -6.37 20.66
CA ASP A 400 29.37 -6.26 19.37
C ASP A 400 28.62 -5.64 18.18
N GLY A 401 27.65 -4.73 18.41
CA GLY A 401 27.03 -3.95 17.32
C GLY A 401 26.02 -4.71 16.45
N GLN A 402 25.61 -5.91 16.88
CA GLN A 402 24.61 -6.73 16.22
C GLN A 402 23.20 -6.42 16.73
N VAL A 403 22.21 -6.51 15.83
CA VAL A 403 20.79 -6.25 16.11
C VAL A 403 19.97 -7.46 15.71
N ASN A 404 19.09 -7.89 16.61
CA ASN A 404 18.17 -8.99 16.38
C ASN A 404 16.73 -8.46 16.34
N GLU A 405 16.13 -8.51 15.16
CA GLU A 405 14.76 -8.07 14.91
C GLU A 405 13.83 -9.28 14.98
N LYS A 406 12.76 -9.18 15.78
CA LYS A 406 11.80 -10.26 16.02
C LYS A 406 10.37 -9.76 15.92
N ILE A 407 9.49 -10.60 15.37
CA ILE A 407 8.04 -10.46 15.49
C ILE A 407 7.44 -11.79 15.94
N ALA A 408 6.65 -11.75 17.00
CA ALA A 408 5.88 -12.87 17.51
C ALA A 408 4.38 -12.62 17.26
N ILE A 409 3.72 -13.56 16.57
CA ILE A 409 2.30 -13.53 16.26
C ILE A 409 1.61 -14.52 17.20
N LYS A 410 0.66 -14.03 18.00
CA LYS A 410 -0.12 -14.82 18.94
C LYS A 410 -1.42 -15.25 18.29
N ASN A 411 -1.83 -16.50 18.53
CA ASN A 411 -3.12 -17.04 18.06
C ASN A 411 -3.35 -16.84 16.55
N ALA A 412 -2.44 -17.38 15.73
CA ALA A 412 -2.43 -17.17 14.29
C ALA A 412 -3.78 -17.55 13.64
N ALA A 413 -4.39 -16.60 12.94
CA ALA A 413 -5.62 -16.81 12.19
C ALA A 413 -5.33 -16.99 10.68
N THR A 414 -6.27 -17.60 9.96
CA THR A 414 -6.07 -17.93 8.54
C THR A 414 -5.86 -16.70 7.66
N ASP A 415 -6.55 -15.60 7.99
CA ASP A 415 -6.44 -14.29 7.36
C ASP A 415 -5.13 -13.55 7.67
N MET A 416 -4.35 -14.02 8.65
CA MET A 416 -3.01 -13.52 8.94
C MET A 416 -1.94 -14.09 7.98
N SER A 417 -2.31 -14.97 7.07
CA SER A 417 -1.38 -15.54 6.10
C SER A 417 -0.95 -14.52 5.05
N GLY A 418 0.31 -14.59 4.61
CA GLY A 418 0.87 -13.62 3.68
C GLY A 418 2.39 -13.62 3.64
N ILE A 419 2.95 -12.61 2.98
CA ILE A 419 4.38 -12.37 2.90
C ILE A 419 4.75 -11.29 3.91
N TYR A 420 5.38 -11.70 5.00
CA TYR A 420 5.91 -10.80 6.01
C TYR A 420 7.26 -10.26 5.56
N VAL A 421 7.44 -8.95 5.58
CA VAL A 421 8.65 -8.26 5.12
C VAL A 421 9.18 -7.37 6.22
N LEU A 422 10.42 -7.60 6.62
CA LEU A 422 11.21 -6.70 7.45
C LEU A 422 12.04 -5.81 6.53
N THR A 423 11.87 -4.49 6.65
CA THR A 423 12.68 -3.47 5.96
C THR A 423 13.55 -2.78 7.00
N ILE A 424 14.86 -2.79 6.80
CA ILE A 424 15.85 -2.15 7.64
C ILE A 424 16.45 -0.99 6.85
N GLU A 425 16.40 0.20 7.41
CA GLU A 425 16.98 1.42 6.87
C GLU A 425 18.12 1.87 7.79
N LEU A 426 19.29 2.13 7.22
CA LEU A 426 20.46 2.66 7.93
C LEU A 426 21.19 3.65 7.02
N LEU A 427 21.18 4.93 7.40
CA LEU A 427 21.64 6.03 6.54
C LEU A 427 20.92 5.95 5.17
N ASP A 428 21.66 5.81 4.07
CA ASP A 428 21.11 5.68 2.71
C ASP A 428 20.94 4.23 2.25
N THR A 429 21.11 3.25 3.14
CA THR A 429 21.07 1.82 2.80
C THR A 429 19.79 1.18 3.30
N VAL A 430 19.07 0.53 2.40
CA VAL A 430 17.82 -0.18 2.69
C VAL A 430 18.02 -1.67 2.42
N ARG A 431 17.58 -2.52 3.34
CA ARG A 431 17.62 -3.98 3.21
C ARG A 431 16.29 -4.60 3.58
N THR A 432 15.82 -5.55 2.78
CA THR A 432 14.55 -6.27 3.01
C THR A 432 14.78 -7.75 3.25
N ILE A 433 13.96 -8.34 4.14
CA ILE A 433 13.92 -9.78 4.43
C ILE A 433 12.47 -10.23 4.38
N GLU A 434 12.17 -11.28 3.61
CA GLU A 434 10.80 -11.75 3.39
C GLU A 434 10.59 -13.18 3.93
N TRP A 435 9.39 -13.43 4.50
CA TRP A 435 8.90 -14.72 4.97
C TRP A 435 7.49 -14.98 4.42
N LYS A 436 7.24 -16.19 3.92
CA LYS A 436 5.92 -16.64 3.52
C LYS A 436 5.28 -17.44 4.65
N VAL A 437 4.22 -16.89 5.22
CA VAL A 437 3.50 -17.48 6.36
C VAL A 437 2.17 -18.03 5.86
N ASN A 438 1.95 -19.34 6.08
CA ASN A 438 0.73 -20.05 5.72
C ASN A 438 0.07 -20.60 6.99
N VAL A 439 -1.07 -20.03 7.38
CA VAL A 439 -1.87 -20.48 8.52
C VAL A 439 -3.03 -21.35 8.02
N GLN A 440 -3.01 -22.63 8.35
CA GLN A 440 -3.99 -23.61 7.89
C GLN A 440 -5.17 -23.72 8.86
N ASN A 441 -6.39 -23.43 8.37
CA ASN A 441 -7.63 -23.73 9.08
C ASN A 441 -8.01 -25.21 8.96
N GLU A 442 -8.77 -25.75 9.90
CA GLU A 442 -9.45 -27.04 9.74
C GLU A 442 -10.87 -26.91 9.15
N ARG A 443 -11.56 -25.84 9.53
CA ARG A 443 -12.94 -25.53 9.11
C ARG A 443 -12.91 -24.41 8.07
N ILE A 444 -13.34 -24.72 6.85
CA ILE A 444 -13.51 -23.73 5.79
C ILE A 444 -14.76 -22.89 6.05
N LYS A 445 -14.75 -21.62 5.64
CA LYS A 445 -15.91 -20.72 5.76
C LYS A 445 -16.25 -20.16 4.39
N ALA A 446 -17.48 -20.38 3.94
CA ALA A 446 -18.00 -19.81 2.70
C ALA A 446 -18.84 -18.57 3.05
N ARG A 447 -18.77 -17.53 2.20
CA ARG A 447 -19.59 -16.33 2.33
C ARG A 447 -20.10 -15.77 0.98
N ILE A 448 -21.21 -15.03 1.01
CA ILE A 448 -21.84 -14.34 -0.11
C ILE A 448 -21.99 -12.84 0.19
N ASP A 449 -21.15 -12.03 -0.46
CA ASP A 449 -21.21 -10.56 -0.35
C ASP A 449 -21.98 -10.00 -1.55
N ILE A 450 -23.10 -9.31 -1.31
CA ILE A 450 -23.90 -8.66 -2.36
C ILE A 450 -23.62 -7.17 -2.28
N MET A 451 -23.18 -6.53 -3.36
CA MET A 451 -22.71 -5.15 -3.39
C MET A 451 -23.31 -4.38 -4.57
N SER A 452 -23.23 -3.05 -4.50
CA SER A 452 -23.51 -2.20 -5.64
C SER A 452 -22.35 -2.24 -6.64
N PRO A 453 -22.59 -2.23 -7.96
CA PRO A 453 -21.52 -2.09 -8.94
C PRO A 453 -20.68 -0.82 -8.77
N ASN A 454 -21.26 0.21 -8.14
CA ASN A 454 -20.65 1.52 -7.95
C ASN A 454 -20.17 1.76 -6.50
N SER A 455 -20.34 0.79 -5.59
CA SER A 455 -19.84 0.90 -4.21
C SER A 455 -19.54 -0.47 -3.60
N TRP A 456 -18.39 -0.59 -2.92
CA TRP A 456 -17.98 -1.79 -2.17
C TRP A 456 -18.76 -1.97 -0.85
N VAL A 457 -19.92 -1.32 -0.73
CA VAL A 457 -20.78 -1.43 0.45
C VAL A 457 -21.63 -2.68 0.25
N VAL A 458 -21.45 -3.64 1.16
CA VAL A 458 -22.29 -4.84 1.19
C VAL A 458 -23.71 -4.42 1.54
N PHE A 459 -24.65 -4.72 0.64
CA PHE A 459 -26.06 -4.64 0.89
C PHE A 459 -26.47 -5.74 1.87
N ASP A 460 -26.93 -5.35 3.05
CA ASP A 460 -27.60 -6.25 4.00
C ASP A 460 -29.14 -6.20 3.88
N GLN A 461 -29.63 -5.59 2.79
CA GLN A 461 -31.05 -5.54 2.50
C GLN A 461 -31.50 -6.82 1.78
N GLN A 462 -32.70 -7.29 2.15
CA GLN A 462 -33.32 -8.47 1.56
C GLN A 462 -34.07 -8.15 0.25
N TYR A 463 -34.47 -6.89 0.06
CA TYR A 463 -35.30 -6.41 -1.04
C TYR A 463 -34.51 -5.49 -1.96
N TYR A 464 -34.65 -5.70 -3.26
CA TYR A 464 -33.98 -4.92 -4.28
C TYR A 464 -34.99 -4.50 -5.34
N GLN A 465 -34.89 -3.27 -5.83
CA GLN A 465 -35.75 -2.82 -6.91
C GLN A 465 -35.47 -3.60 -8.18
N ILE A 466 -36.50 -4.00 -8.93
CA ILE A 466 -36.32 -4.63 -10.24
C ILE A 466 -35.46 -3.71 -11.14
N GLY A 467 -34.49 -4.31 -11.82
CA GLY A 467 -33.47 -3.60 -12.61
C GLY A 467 -32.25 -3.15 -11.81
N THR A 468 -32.20 -3.33 -10.49
CA THR A 468 -31.02 -2.99 -9.67
C THR A 468 -29.84 -3.88 -10.07
N PRO A 469 -28.70 -3.31 -10.50
CA PRO A 469 -27.52 -4.08 -10.79
C PRO A 469 -26.82 -4.47 -9.48
N LEU A 470 -26.34 -5.72 -9.40
CA LEU A 470 -25.66 -6.31 -8.24
C LEU A 470 -24.31 -6.89 -8.64
N HIS A 471 -23.33 -6.71 -7.76
CA HIS A 471 -22.08 -7.48 -7.74
C HIS A 471 -22.16 -8.50 -6.60
N VAL A 472 -22.15 -9.79 -6.93
CA VAL A 472 -22.20 -10.84 -5.92
C VAL A 472 -20.88 -11.61 -5.87
N ASN A 473 -20.18 -11.50 -4.75
CA ASN A 473 -19.01 -12.32 -4.47
C ASN A 473 -19.43 -13.60 -3.75
N CYS A 474 -19.02 -14.76 -4.26
CA CYS A 474 -18.96 -16.02 -3.53
C CYS A 474 -17.51 -16.25 -3.14
N LEU A 475 -17.18 -16.27 -1.86
CA LEU A 475 -15.81 -16.38 -1.34
C LEU A 475 -15.69 -17.49 -0.30
N VAL A 476 -14.59 -18.22 -0.33
CA VAL A 476 -14.27 -19.28 0.64
C VAL A 476 -12.88 -19.05 1.22
N THR A 477 -12.78 -19.00 2.54
CA THR A 477 -11.51 -18.85 3.27
C THR A 477 -10.88 -20.21 3.58
N ALA A 478 -9.71 -20.48 3.01
CA ALA A 478 -8.94 -21.68 3.28
C ALA A 478 -7.47 -21.59 2.85
N ILE A 479 -6.57 -22.26 3.59
CA ILE A 479 -5.19 -22.52 3.15
C ILE A 479 -4.87 -24.03 3.29
N PRO A 480 -4.45 -24.72 2.21
CA PRO A 480 -4.44 -24.25 0.82
C PRO A 480 -5.85 -23.88 0.33
N LEU A 481 -5.93 -23.08 -0.73
CA LEU A 481 -7.19 -22.56 -1.26
C LEU A 481 -8.20 -23.69 -1.56
N ALA A 482 -9.47 -23.44 -1.25
CA ALA A 482 -10.56 -24.39 -1.46
C ALA A 482 -11.05 -24.38 -2.92
N THR A 483 -11.65 -25.47 -3.36
CA THR A 483 -12.41 -25.50 -4.61
C THR A 483 -13.78 -24.88 -4.36
N VAL A 484 -14.20 -23.91 -5.17
CA VAL A 484 -15.45 -23.17 -4.96
C VAL A 484 -16.45 -23.47 -6.07
N GLN A 485 -17.73 -23.57 -5.71
CA GLN A 485 -18.88 -23.68 -6.60
C GLN A 485 -19.89 -22.58 -6.27
N PHE A 486 -20.41 -21.92 -7.31
CA PHE A 486 -21.42 -20.86 -7.16
C PHE A 486 -22.69 -21.24 -7.92
N MET A 487 -23.79 -21.43 -7.19
CA MET A 487 -25.07 -21.91 -7.68
C MET A 487 -26.20 -20.90 -7.42
N ARG A 488 -27.26 -20.99 -8.22
CA ARG A 488 -28.50 -20.21 -8.08
C ARG A 488 -29.75 -21.08 -8.27
N ARG A 489 -30.89 -20.64 -7.71
CA ARG A 489 -32.22 -21.21 -7.99
C ARG A 489 -33.33 -20.18 -7.78
N ARG A 490 -34.53 -20.43 -8.32
CA ARG A 490 -35.73 -19.64 -7.97
C ARG A 490 -36.35 -20.17 -6.67
N PRO A 491 -36.73 -19.31 -5.70
CA PRO A 491 -37.20 -19.76 -4.37
C PRO A 491 -38.49 -20.58 -4.35
N SER A 492 -39.31 -20.51 -5.41
CA SER A 492 -40.72 -20.95 -5.40
C SER A 492 -41.06 -22.05 -6.43
N SER A 493 -40.09 -22.52 -7.22
CA SER A 493 -40.34 -23.41 -8.36
C SER A 493 -40.11 -24.90 -8.09
N GLY A 494 -39.56 -25.27 -6.93
CA GLY A 494 -39.11 -26.66 -6.68
C GLY A 494 -37.95 -27.10 -7.58
N GLU A 495 -37.33 -26.17 -8.32
CA GLU A 495 -36.22 -26.43 -9.23
C GLU A 495 -34.92 -26.76 -8.48
N PRO A 496 -34.07 -27.63 -9.04
CA PRO A 496 -32.75 -27.94 -8.48
C PRO A 496 -31.83 -26.71 -8.53
N TRP A 497 -30.78 -26.72 -7.71
CA TRP A 497 -29.68 -25.74 -7.81
C TRP A 497 -28.99 -25.88 -9.16
N ILE A 498 -28.74 -24.76 -9.84
CA ILE A 498 -28.06 -24.70 -11.13
C ILE A 498 -26.78 -23.89 -10.94
N ASP A 499 -25.66 -24.37 -11.46
CA ASP A 499 -24.42 -23.60 -11.49
C ASP A 499 -24.62 -22.29 -12.26
N VAL A 500 -24.07 -21.19 -11.71
CA VAL A 500 -23.97 -19.95 -12.46
C VAL A 500 -23.01 -20.17 -13.62
N ASP A 501 -23.36 -19.70 -14.82
CA ASP A 501 -22.56 -19.91 -16.03
C ASP A 501 -21.14 -19.36 -15.80
N ARG A 502 -20.13 -20.21 -16.03
CA ARG A 502 -18.72 -19.84 -15.84
C ARG A 502 -18.30 -18.66 -16.72
N SER A 503 -18.97 -18.41 -17.83
CA SER A 503 -18.69 -17.25 -18.69
C SER A 503 -19.18 -15.92 -18.10
N GLU A 504 -20.11 -15.95 -17.16
CA GLU A 504 -20.61 -14.79 -16.41
C GLU A 504 -19.83 -14.55 -15.10
N LEU A 505 -19.00 -15.51 -14.69
CA LEU A 505 -18.22 -15.47 -13.46
C LEU A 505 -16.80 -14.97 -13.72
N MET A 506 -16.35 -14.04 -12.88
CA MET A 506 -14.95 -13.67 -12.77
C MET A 506 -14.31 -14.44 -11.61
N GLU A 507 -13.28 -15.24 -11.88
CA GLU A 507 -12.55 -15.99 -10.85
C GLU A 507 -11.78 -15.03 -9.94
N LEU A 508 -11.88 -15.26 -8.63
CA LEU A 508 -11.24 -14.48 -7.59
C LEU A 508 -10.22 -15.36 -6.84
N LYS A 509 -8.95 -14.94 -6.85
CA LYS A 509 -7.85 -15.64 -6.14
C LYS A 509 -7.12 -14.67 -5.22
N GLY A 510 -7.18 -14.94 -3.93
CA GLY A 510 -6.43 -14.26 -2.89
C GLY A 510 -5.42 -15.18 -2.19
N THR A 511 -4.78 -14.67 -1.15
CA THR A 511 -3.78 -15.39 -0.34
C THR A 511 -4.41 -16.51 0.47
N TYR A 512 -5.57 -16.26 1.08
CA TYR A 512 -6.29 -17.21 1.92
C TYR A 512 -7.77 -17.33 1.54
N GLU A 513 -8.21 -16.63 0.48
CA GLU A 513 -9.58 -16.64 -0.02
C GLU A 513 -9.61 -16.97 -1.51
N SER A 514 -10.65 -17.68 -1.93
CA SER A 514 -10.88 -18.02 -3.33
C SER A 514 -12.37 -18.00 -3.63
N GLY A 515 -12.76 -17.78 -4.89
CA GLY A 515 -14.15 -17.86 -5.29
C GLY A 515 -14.46 -17.13 -6.59
N TYR A 516 -15.65 -16.53 -6.70
CA TYR A 516 -16.13 -15.91 -7.93
C TYR A 516 -16.89 -14.61 -7.67
N LEU A 517 -16.77 -13.66 -8.59
CA LEU A 517 -17.62 -12.48 -8.70
C LEU A 517 -18.64 -12.70 -9.83
N TRP A 518 -19.91 -12.46 -9.55
CA TRP A 518 -20.99 -12.50 -10.53
C TRP A 518 -21.68 -11.14 -10.62
N ASN A 519 -21.70 -10.56 -11.82
CA ASN A 519 -22.38 -9.30 -12.09
C ASN A 519 -23.74 -9.60 -12.69
N THR A 520 -24.81 -9.24 -12.00
CA THR A 520 -26.18 -9.57 -12.41
C THR A 520 -27.14 -8.40 -12.18
N THR A 521 -28.34 -8.46 -12.73
CA THR A 521 -29.42 -7.49 -12.46
C THR A 521 -30.60 -8.20 -11.83
N VAL A 522 -31.20 -7.57 -10.82
CA VAL A 522 -32.38 -8.12 -10.15
C VAL A 522 -33.55 -8.07 -11.13
N GLN A 523 -34.05 -9.23 -11.52
CA GLN A 523 -35.24 -9.36 -12.37
C GLN A 523 -36.40 -10.01 -11.61
N ASP A 524 -36.08 -11.05 -10.83
CA ASP A 524 -37.00 -11.83 -10.01
C ASP A 524 -36.29 -12.30 -8.73
N ASP A 525 -37.06 -12.91 -7.83
CA ASP A 525 -36.58 -13.58 -6.63
C ASP A 525 -35.53 -14.68 -6.94
N LEU A 526 -34.42 -14.67 -6.20
CA LEU A 526 -33.27 -15.54 -6.46
C LEU A 526 -32.62 -16.02 -5.15
N ASP A 527 -32.44 -17.33 -5.03
CA ASP A 527 -31.61 -17.95 -3.99
C ASP A 527 -30.20 -18.20 -4.56
N LEU A 528 -29.17 -17.82 -3.80
CA LEU A 528 -27.76 -17.93 -4.15
C LEU A 528 -27.07 -18.88 -3.17
N LYS A 529 -26.21 -19.78 -3.66
CA LYS A 529 -25.44 -20.71 -2.82
C LYS A 529 -23.97 -20.70 -3.20
N CYS A 530 -23.11 -20.39 -2.24
CA CYS A 530 -21.66 -20.45 -2.37
C CYS A 530 -21.15 -21.64 -1.58
N GLU A 531 -20.52 -22.61 -2.23
CA GLU A 531 -20.03 -23.84 -1.62
C GLU A 531 -18.53 -23.99 -1.85
N GLY A 532 -17.80 -24.29 -0.78
CA GLY A 532 -16.39 -24.58 -0.81
C GLY A 532 -16.12 -26.04 -0.43
N GLU A 533 -15.14 -26.65 -1.07
CA GLU A 533 -14.63 -27.98 -0.75
C GLU A 533 -13.10 -27.96 -0.59
N ARG A 534 -12.61 -28.56 0.49
CA ARG A 534 -11.18 -28.79 0.71
C ARG A 534 -10.95 -30.08 1.48
N ASN A 535 -10.08 -30.95 0.98
CA ASN A 535 -9.74 -32.24 1.60
C ASN A 535 -10.99 -33.08 1.98
N GLY A 536 -12.02 -33.07 1.13
CA GLY A 536 -13.28 -33.79 1.35
C GLY A 536 -14.21 -33.17 2.41
N LYS A 537 -13.89 -32.00 2.98
CA LYS A 537 -14.78 -31.23 3.85
C LYS A 537 -15.44 -30.11 3.05
N THR A 538 -16.76 -30.00 3.15
CA THR A 538 -17.55 -28.95 2.49
C THR A 538 -18.17 -27.98 3.48
N HIS A 539 -18.34 -26.73 3.06
CA HIS A 539 -19.12 -25.72 3.76
C HIS A 539 -19.81 -24.83 2.73
N PHE A 540 -21.03 -24.40 3.00
CA PHE A 540 -21.76 -23.50 2.10
C PHE A 540 -22.47 -22.39 2.86
N GLU A 541 -22.75 -21.30 2.15
CA GLU A 541 -23.67 -20.25 2.58
C GLU A 541 -24.78 -20.08 1.53
N VAL A 542 -26.00 -19.75 1.99
CA VAL A 542 -27.14 -19.44 1.12
C VAL A 542 -27.66 -18.04 1.44
N LYS A 543 -27.88 -17.22 0.39
CA LYS A 543 -28.44 -15.87 0.52
C LYS A 543 -29.61 -15.67 -0.45
N ARG A 544 -30.70 -15.09 0.05
CA ARG A 544 -31.92 -14.83 -0.74
C ARG A 544 -32.00 -13.35 -1.14
N VAL A 545 -32.21 -13.12 -2.44
CA VAL A 545 -32.46 -11.82 -3.05
C VAL A 545 -33.93 -11.77 -3.44
N ARG A 546 -34.67 -10.79 -2.92
CA ARG A 546 -36.07 -10.57 -3.30
C ARG A 546 -36.22 -9.34 -4.20
N ALA A 547 -36.98 -9.47 -5.27
CA ALA A 547 -37.28 -8.38 -6.20
C ALA A 547 -38.54 -7.61 -5.74
N SER A 548 -38.51 -6.28 -5.83
CA SER A 548 -39.64 -5.39 -5.51
C SER A 548 -39.78 -4.32 -6.59
N GLU A 549 -41.00 -3.89 -6.92
CA GLU A 549 -41.21 -2.80 -7.89
C GLU A 549 -40.85 -1.41 -7.32
N SER A 550 -41.03 -1.21 -6.01
CA SER A 550 -40.74 0.06 -5.34
C SER A 550 -40.45 -0.13 -3.84
N GLU A 551 -39.91 0.90 -3.19
CA GLU A 551 -39.83 0.94 -1.72
C GLU A 551 -41.23 1.17 -1.10
N PRO A 552 -41.46 0.72 0.16
CA PRO A 552 -42.73 0.95 0.84
C PRO A 552 -43.08 2.44 0.92
N HIS A 553 -44.24 2.83 0.39
CA HIS A 553 -44.67 4.23 0.35
C HIS A 553 -46.20 4.38 0.51
N VAL A 554 -46.64 5.59 0.86
CA VAL A 554 -48.05 5.95 0.96
C VAL A 554 -48.41 7.04 -0.05
N LYS A 555 -49.64 6.99 -0.57
CA LYS A 555 -50.17 7.96 -1.53
C LYS A 555 -51.61 8.33 -1.17
N THR A 556 -51.98 9.59 -1.39
CA THR A 556 -53.36 10.08 -1.27
C THR A 556 -53.89 10.46 -2.65
N SER A 557 -55.14 10.09 -2.92
CA SER A 557 -55.92 10.59 -4.05
C SER A 557 -57.35 10.89 -3.61
N TRP A 558 -58.11 11.70 -4.35
CA TRP A 558 -59.51 11.97 -4.00
C TRP A 558 -60.35 12.28 -5.23
N ASN A 559 -61.62 11.92 -5.14
CA ASN A 559 -62.64 12.25 -6.12
C ASN A 559 -63.46 13.42 -5.59
N ARG A 560 -63.56 14.46 -6.42
CA ARG A 560 -64.37 15.64 -6.09
C ARG A 560 -65.84 15.27 -5.93
N SER A 561 -66.52 15.95 -5.02
CA SER A 561 -67.97 15.86 -4.87
C SER A 561 -68.69 16.17 -6.20
N VAL A 562 -69.88 15.59 -6.39
CA VAL A 562 -70.77 15.92 -7.51
C VAL A 562 -71.23 17.39 -7.51
N HIS A 563 -71.09 18.08 -6.38
CA HIS A 563 -71.42 19.50 -6.21
C HIS A 563 -70.22 20.44 -6.42
N ALA A 564 -69.06 19.91 -6.83
CA ALA A 564 -67.85 20.69 -7.04
C ALA A 564 -68.00 21.71 -8.18
N THR A 565 -67.45 22.91 -7.98
CA THR A 565 -67.49 24.01 -8.94
C THR A 565 -66.15 24.23 -9.66
N SER A 566 -66.14 25.01 -10.74
CA SER A 566 -64.96 25.20 -11.59
C SER A 566 -63.84 26.02 -10.93
N GLN A 567 -64.20 26.92 -10.00
CA GLN A 567 -63.27 27.77 -9.25
C GLN A 567 -62.55 27.09 -8.06
N GLU A 568 -62.76 25.79 -7.83
CA GLU A 568 -62.13 25.06 -6.71
C GLU A 568 -60.68 24.68 -7.00
N ASP A 569 -59.79 24.85 -6.01
CA ASP A 569 -58.38 24.46 -6.14
C ASP A 569 -58.26 22.92 -6.27
N PRO A 570 -57.67 22.38 -7.35
CA PRO A 570 -57.45 20.94 -7.51
C PRO A 570 -56.54 20.30 -6.48
N LYS A 571 -55.80 21.09 -5.68
CA LYS A 571 -54.89 20.60 -4.65
C LYS A 571 -55.52 20.56 -3.25
N GLU A 572 -56.69 21.17 -3.06
CA GLU A 572 -57.40 21.15 -1.79
C GLU A 572 -58.46 20.03 -1.75
N ILE A 573 -58.68 19.50 -0.55
CA ILE A 573 -59.76 18.54 -0.26
C ILE A 573 -60.82 19.35 0.47
N TYR A 574 -62.01 19.45 -0.11
CA TYR A 574 -63.13 20.19 0.48
C TYR A 574 -64.12 19.21 1.13
N GLU A 575 -64.93 19.70 2.06
CA GLU A 575 -66.00 18.87 2.63
C GLU A 575 -66.93 18.35 1.52
N GLY A 576 -67.28 17.05 1.61
CA GLY A 576 -68.06 16.35 0.59
C GLY A 576 -67.26 15.55 -0.44
N ASP A 577 -65.92 15.67 -0.46
CA ASP A 577 -65.06 14.87 -1.34
C ASP A 577 -64.87 13.44 -0.80
N ASN A 578 -64.43 12.50 -1.66
CA ASN A 578 -64.09 11.13 -1.27
C ASN A 578 -62.58 10.93 -1.38
N VAL A 579 -61.91 10.57 -0.28
CA VAL A 579 -60.44 10.42 -0.22
C VAL A 579 -60.05 8.94 -0.21
N GLU A 580 -59.04 8.59 -0.98
CA GLU A 580 -58.44 7.26 -1.08
C GLU A 580 -56.97 7.33 -0.64
N LEU A 581 -56.63 6.52 0.37
CA LEU A 581 -55.29 6.36 0.92
C LEU A 581 -54.72 4.99 0.52
N THR A 582 -53.61 4.96 -0.22
CA THR A 582 -52.96 3.73 -0.69
C THR A 582 -51.62 3.54 0.01
N CYS A 583 -51.42 2.39 0.67
CA CYS A 583 -50.13 1.99 1.21
C CYS A 583 -49.56 0.84 0.38
N THR A 584 -48.46 1.07 -0.31
CA THR A 584 -47.79 0.07 -1.17
C THR A 584 -46.63 -0.54 -0.41
N VAL A 585 -46.57 -1.87 -0.33
CA VAL A 585 -45.53 -2.64 0.37
C VAL A 585 -45.08 -3.84 -0.49
N PRO A 586 -43.90 -4.44 -0.24
CA PRO A 586 -43.50 -5.69 -0.90
C PRO A 586 -44.51 -6.81 -0.63
N ASN A 587 -44.76 -7.66 -1.63
CA ASN A 587 -45.65 -8.80 -1.47
C ASN A 587 -44.99 -9.94 -0.67
N ASP A 588 -44.83 -9.72 0.63
CA ASP A 588 -44.31 -10.71 1.58
C ASP A 588 -45.42 -11.07 2.57
N GLU A 589 -45.80 -12.35 2.61
CA GLU A 589 -46.89 -12.87 3.45
C GLU A 589 -46.63 -12.68 4.96
N GLU A 590 -45.38 -12.46 5.35
CA GLU A 590 -45.00 -12.23 6.75
C GLU A 590 -45.29 -10.81 7.24
N TRP A 591 -45.51 -9.83 6.36
CA TRP A 591 -45.88 -8.47 6.76
C TRP A 591 -47.40 -8.32 6.95
N GLN A 592 -47.80 -7.99 8.17
CA GLN A 592 -49.16 -7.53 8.48
C GLN A 592 -49.23 -6.02 8.31
N VAL A 593 -50.19 -5.53 7.52
CA VAL A 593 -50.30 -4.11 7.15
C VAL A 593 -51.70 -3.58 7.42
N GLN A 594 -51.79 -2.44 8.09
CA GLN A 594 -53.05 -1.81 8.47
C GLN A 594 -52.96 -0.29 8.52
N TRP A 595 -54.08 0.39 8.27
CA TRP A 595 -54.21 1.84 8.44
C TRP A 595 -54.69 2.19 9.84
N VAL A 596 -54.09 3.21 10.45
CA VAL A 596 -54.41 3.72 11.78
C VAL A 596 -54.64 5.23 11.71
N PHE A 597 -55.73 5.71 12.31
CA PHE A 597 -56.05 7.13 12.47
C PHE A 597 -56.48 7.40 13.92
N ARG A 598 -55.78 8.33 14.59
CA ARG A 598 -56.03 8.68 16.01
C ARG A 598 -56.16 7.43 16.90
N ASP A 599 -55.18 6.54 16.78
CA ASP A 599 -55.09 5.28 17.53
C ASP A 599 -56.19 4.24 17.27
N HIS A 600 -57.02 4.44 16.24
CA HIS A 600 -58.02 3.47 15.79
C HIS A 600 -57.66 2.88 14.42
N THR A 601 -57.77 1.57 14.29
CA THR A 601 -57.57 0.84 13.03
C THR A 601 -58.74 1.07 12.08
N ILE A 602 -58.44 1.36 10.81
CA ILE A 602 -59.45 1.48 9.75
C ILE A 602 -59.75 0.08 9.22
N LEU A 603 -60.97 -0.41 9.45
CA LEU A 603 -61.38 -1.79 9.17
C LEU A 603 -61.72 -2.04 7.68
N ASP A 604 -62.16 -1.02 6.96
CA ASP A 604 -62.57 -1.11 5.54
C ASP A 604 -61.40 -0.83 4.59
N ALA A 605 -60.28 -1.55 4.76
CA ALA A 605 -59.12 -1.47 3.88
C ALA A 605 -59.11 -2.63 2.86
N LEU A 606 -59.10 -2.29 1.56
CA LEU A 606 -58.99 -3.26 0.47
C LEU A 606 -57.53 -3.67 0.27
N ASN A 607 -57.27 -4.97 0.22
CA ASN A 607 -55.97 -5.53 -0.16
C ASN A 607 -55.99 -5.90 -1.64
N ASN A 608 -55.25 -5.15 -2.45
CA ASN A 608 -54.99 -5.44 -3.86
C ASN A 608 -53.49 -5.70 -4.02
N GLY A 609 -53.06 -6.51 -4.98
CA GLY A 609 -51.62 -6.73 -5.18
C GLY A 609 -51.34 -7.56 -6.43
N ASP A 610 -50.07 -7.50 -6.85
CA ASP A 610 -49.48 -8.32 -7.90
C ASP A 610 -48.44 -9.28 -7.28
N GLU A 611 -47.65 -9.95 -8.12
CA GLU A 611 -46.65 -10.92 -7.68
C GLU A 611 -45.56 -10.28 -6.79
N HIS A 612 -45.28 -8.99 -6.96
CA HIS A 612 -44.12 -8.31 -6.34
C HIS A 612 -44.53 -7.28 -5.28
N SER A 613 -45.77 -6.78 -5.30
CA SER A 613 -46.25 -5.71 -4.42
C SER A 613 -47.69 -5.91 -3.92
N ARG A 614 -47.96 -5.42 -2.71
CA ARG A 614 -49.27 -5.41 -2.05
C ARG A 614 -49.66 -3.97 -1.73
N HIS A 615 -50.86 -3.59 -2.11
CA HIS A 615 -51.50 -2.30 -1.89
C HIS A 615 -52.65 -2.42 -0.89
N VAL A 616 -52.54 -1.72 0.23
CA VAL A 616 -53.59 -1.62 1.26
C VAL A 616 -54.28 -0.26 1.12
N VAL A 617 -55.52 -0.28 0.64
CA VAL A 617 -56.27 0.92 0.24
C VAL A 617 -57.40 1.22 1.22
N ALA A 618 -57.40 2.40 1.85
CA ALA A 618 -58.49 2.88 2.71
C ALA A 618 -59.28 4.00 2.02
N ILE A 619 -60.61 3.86 1.96
CA ILE A 619 -61.51 4.83 1.31
C ILE A 619 -62.33 5.57 2.37
N ILE A 620 -62.27 6.90 2.36
CA ILE A 620 -63.02 7.78 3.27
C ILE A 620 -64.01 8.57 2.43
N SER A 621 -65.28 8.20 2.50
CA SER A 621 -66.34 8.85 1.72
C SER A 621 -66.91 10.08 2.44
N ASN A 622 -67.27 11.11 1.68
CA ASN A 622 -67.93 12.33 2.16
C ASN A 622 -67.20 12.97 3.35
N VAL A 623 -65.96 13.39 3.12
CA VAL A 623 -65.09 13.90 4.18
C VAL A 623 -65.64 15.16 4.82
N THR A 624 -65.41 15.28 6.13
CA THR A 624 -65.73 16.47 6.94
C THR A 624 -64.47 16.97 7.63
N GLY A 625 -64.51 18.16 8.23
CA GLY A 625 -63.39 18.66 9.06
C GLY A 625 -62.94 17.70 10.17
N SER A 626 -63.78 16.75 10.61
CA SER A 626 -63.41 15.76 11.64
C SER A 626 -62.43 14.69 11.12
N ASN A 627 -62.39 14.45 9.81
CA ASN A 627 -61.52 13.50 9.13
C ASN A 627 -60.11 14.07 8.83
N ALA A 628 -59.86 15.35 9.12
CA ALA A 628 -58.52 15.91 8.99
C ALA A 628 -57.57 15.38 10.08
N GLY A 629 -56.33 15.07 9.70
CA GLY A 629 -55.28 14.60 10.62
C GLY A 629 -54.25 13.68 9.97
N GLU A 630 -53.43 13.04 10.82
CA GLU A 630 -52.37 12.11 10.42
C GLU A 630 -52.89 10.67 10.38
N TYR A 631 -52.81 10.06 9.20
CA TYR A 631 -53.08 8.67 8.93
C TYR A 631 -51.75 7.91 8.86
N THR A 632 -51.67 6.77 9.54
CA THR A 632 -50.43 5.97 9.60
C THR A 632 -50.69 4.58 9.03
N CYS A 633 -49.94 4.20 8.00
CA CYS A 633 -49.83 2.81 7.57
C CYS A 633 -48.79 2.11 8.45
N VAL A 634 -49.23 1.12 9.23
CA VAL A 634 -48.39 0.33 10.14
C VAL A 634 -48.13 -1.02 9.50
N MET A 635 -46.85 -1.36 9.33
CA MET A 635 -46.37 -2.64 8.83
C MET A 635 -45.64 -3.38 9.94
N GLN A 636 -46.04 -4.62 10.23
CA GLN A 636 -45.48 -5.41 11.33
C GLN A 636 -45.04 -6.79 10.84
N LYS A 637 -43.82 -7.19 11.22
CA LYS A 637 -43.22 -8.50 10.94
C LYS A 637 -42.34 -8.93 12.12
N GLY A 638 -42.82 -9.85 12.94
CA GLY A 638 -42.14 -10.24 14.18
C GLY A 638 -41.92 -9.03 15.11
N ASN A 639 -40.66 -8.76 15.48
CA ASN A 639 -40.27 -7.58 16.28
C ASN A 639 -40.02 -6.31 15.46
N GLN A 640 -40.10 -6.38 14.13
CA GLN A 640 -39.89 -5.24 13.25
C GLN A 640 -41.21 -4.53 12.97
N GLU A 641 -41.24 -3.22 13.19
CA GLU A 641 -42.38 -2.36 12.93
C GLU A 641 -41.92 -1.17 12.09
N LYS A 642 -42.65 -0.87 11.01
CA LYS A 642 -42.41 0.30 10.17
C LYS A 642 -43.69 1.10 10.03
N ARG A 643 -43.60 2.42 10.18
CA ARG A 643 -44.74 3.35 10.12
C ARG A 643 -44.54 4.37 9.00
N LEU A 644 -45.53 4.48 8.12
CA LEU A 644 -45.57 5.49 7.06
C LEU A 644 -46.72 6.44 7.32
N LYS A 645 -46.43 7.74 7.37
CA LYS A 645 -47.39 8.78 7.77
C LYS A 645 -47.89 9.56 6.56
N GLN A 646 -49.18 9.89 6.55
CA GLN A 646 -49.83 10.72 5.56
C GLN A 646 -50.79 11.70 6.24
N ILE A 647 -50.63 13.00 5.99
CA ILE A 647 -51.48 14.04 6.57
C ILE A 647 -52.55 14.44 5.55
N ILE A 648 -53.80 14.52 6.00
CA ILE A 648 -54.95 15.03 5.22
C ILE A 648 -55.49 16.29 5.90
N SER A 649 -55.68 17.36 5.12
CA SER A 649 -56.37 18.59 5.52
C SER A 649 -57.68 18.74 4.75
N VAL A 650 -58.78 19.02 5.45
CA VAL A 650 -60.12 19.22 4.83
C VAL A 650 -60.59 20.66 5.02
N VAL A 651 -60.91 21.34 3.92
CA VAL A 651 -61.36 22.73 3.88
C VAL A 651 -62.88 22.78 4.07
N LYS A 652 -63.32 23.51 5.10
CA LYS A 652 -64.74 23.70 5.42
C LYS A 652 -65.44 24.56 4.38
N THR A 653 -66.68 24.20 4.04
CA THR A 653 -67.46 24.89 3.01
C THR A 653 -68.41 25.94 3.61
N VAL A 654 -68.56 27.09 2.93
CA VAL A 654 -69.34 28.26 3.32
C VAL A 654 -70.12 28.74 2.10
N LYS A 655 -71.46 28.77 2.22
CA LYS A 655 -72.36 29.23 1.16
C LYS A 655 -72.07 30.69 0.74
N PRO A 656 -72.35 31.09 -0.51
CA PRO A 656 -72.02 32.44 -0.96
C PRO A 656 -72.85 33.51 -0.22
N TYR A 657 -72.22 34.63 0.15
CA TYR A 657 -72.83 35.73 0.91
C TYR A 657 -72.44 37.11 0.38
N HIS A 658 -73.29 38.12 0.60
CA HIS A 658 -73.08 39.49 0.13
C HIS A 658 -72.02 40.22 0.95
N THR A 659 -71.11 40.91 0.28
CA THR A 659 -70.03 41.69 0.92
C THR A 659 -70.35 43.19 1.06
N GLN A 660 -71.44 43.69 0.48
CA GLN A 660 -71.91 45.08 0.57
C GLN A 660 -73.43 45.17 0.82
N SER A 661 -73.90 46.28 1.39
CA SER A 661 -75.24 46.44 1.98
C SER A 661 -76.29 47.22 1.16
N ASP A 662 -76.06 47.56 -0.11
CA ASP A 662 -77.02 48.41 -0.87
C ASP A 662 -77.24 47.92 -2.33
N PRO A 663 -78.29 47.11 -2.60
CA PRO A 663 -78.52 46.48 -3.92
C PRO A 663 -79.26 47.34 -4.96
N GLU A 664 -79.91 48.45 -4.60
CA GLU A 664 -81.03 48.96 -5.44
C GLU A 664 -80.74 50.25 -6.25
N LYS A 665 -79.49 50.74 -6.30
CA LYS A 665 -79.20 51.95 -7.09
C LYS A 665 -79.00 51.65 -8.59
N PRO A 666 -79.73 52.34 -9.49
CA PRO A 666 -79.53 52.17 -10.92
C PRO A 666 -78.15 52.69 -11.37
N ARG A 667 -77.50 51.96 -12.28
CA ARG A 667 -76.23 52.32 -12.91
C ARG A 667 -76.50 53.00 -14.26
N PHE A 668 -75.96 54.19 -14.47
CA PHE A 668 -76.09 54.94 -15.72
C PHE A 668 -74.88 54.65 -16.62
N LEU A 669 -75.14 54.31 -17.89
CA LEU A 669 -74.14 53.94 -18.90
C LEU A 669 -74.20 54.93 -20.07
N GLU A 670 -73.05 55.44 -20.50
CA GLU A 670 -72.93 56.36 -21.64
C GLU A 670 -72.69 55.60 -22.95
N TYR A 671 -73.49 55.84 -24.00
CA TYR A 671 -73.31 55.17 -25.30
C TYR A 671 -71.92 55.43 -25.88
N GLY A 672 -71.22 54.35 -26.23
CA GLY A 672 -69.88 54.42 -26.81
C GLY A 672 -68.73 54.49 -25.80
N LYS A 673 -68.98 54.55 -24.49
CA LYS A 673 -67.95 54.48 -23.43
C LYS A 673 -67.89 53.06 -22.83
N PRO A 674 -66.75 52.66 -22.21
CA PRO A 674 -66.67 51.40 -21.49
C PRO A 674 -67.35 51.49 -20.11
N ALA A 675 -67.87 50.38 -19.62
CA ALA A 675 -68.44 50.23 -18.27
C ALA A 675 -67.99 48.91 -17.63
N GLU A 676 -67.88 48.88 -16.30
CA GLU A 676 -67.50 47.68 -15.55
C GLU A 676 -68.45 47.46 -14.38
N PHE A 677 -68.89 46.21 -14.18
CA PHE A 677 -69.69 45.78 -13.05
C PHE A 677 -68.95 44.70 -12.26
N GLU A 678 -68.98 44.76 -10.94
CA GLU A 678 -68.35 43.77 -10.05
C GLU A 678 -69.40 43.08 -9.20
N CYS A 679 -69.30 41.75 -9.10
CA CYS A 679 -70.16 40.94 -8.27
C CYS A 679 -69.66 40.94 -6.81
N ASN A 680 -70.47 41.51 -5.92
CA ASN A 680 -70.17 41.65 -4.49
C ASN A 680 -70.65 40.45 -3.66
N ILE A 681 -70.33 39.24 -4.13
CA ILE A 681 -70.63 37.98 -3.43
C ILE A 681 -69.33 37.17 -3.26
N ASP A 682 -69.12 36.63 -2.06
CA ASP A 682 -67.96 35.79 -1.73
C ASP A 682 -68.38 34.48 -1.06
N GLY A 683 -67.50 33.47 -0.99
CA GLY A 683 -67.79 32.16 -0.40
C GLY A 683 -66.57 31.23 -0.37
N THR A 684 -66.70 30.08 0.31
CA THR A 684 -65.61 29.08 0.43
C THR A 684 -66.12 27.68 0.04
N PRO A 685 -65.57 26.98 -0.95
CA PRO A 685 -64.66 27.49 -1.97
C PRO A 685 -65.26 28.67 -2.74
N ARG A 686 -64.39 29.40 -3.43
CA ARG A 686 -64.77 30.58 -4.21
C ARG A 686 -65.86 30.21 -5.23
N PRO A 687 -66.96 30.98 -5.33
CA PRO A 687 -68.08 30.60 -6.19
C PRO A 687 -67.78 30.82 -7.68
N ASP A 688 -68.42 30.02 -8.53
CA ASP A 688 -68.59 30.29 -9.95
C ASP A 688 -69.58 31.45 -10.13
N TYR A 689 -69.19 32.47 -10.90
CA TYR A 689 -70.03 33.64 -11.17
C TYR A 689 -70.66 33.57 -12.56
N LYS A 690 -71.94 33.95 -12.66
CA LYS A 690 -72.69 34.06 -13.91
C LYS A 690 -73.44 35.38 -13.94
N TRP A 691 -73.39 36.07 -15.08
CA TRP A 691 -74.10 37.33 -15.30
C TRP A 691 -75.32 37.12 -16.18
N LEU A 692 -76.47 37.55 -15.69
CA LEU A 692 -77.74 37.55 -16.40
C LEU A 692 -78.16 39.00 -16.65
N LYS A 693 -78.90 39.21 -17.72
CA LYS A 693 -79.61 40.44 -18.03
C LYS A 693 -81.06 40.11 -18.35
N ASP A 694 -81.99 40.74 -17.63
CA ASP A 694 -83.43 40.51 -17.76
C ASP A 694 -83.80 39.00 -17.67
N GLY A 695 -83.09 38.26 -16.82
CA GLY A 695 -83.27 36.82 -16.61
C GLY A 695 -82.60 35.90 -17.64
N GLN A 696 -81.88 36.42 -18.64
CA GLN A 696 -81.14 35.62 -19.64
C GLN A 696 -79.63 35.80 -19.53
N LEU A 697 -78.83 34.81 -19.93
CA LEU A 697 -77.37 34.89 -19.86
C LEU A 697 -76.87 36.08 -20.70
N TYR A 698 -76.06 36.95 -20.10
CA TYR A 698 -75.54 38.12 -20.79
C TYR A 698 -74.22 37.82 -21.49
N GLU A 699 -74.22 37.87 -22.83
CA GLU A 699 -73.04 37.63 -23.67
C GLU A 699 -72.44 38.92 -24.28
N GLY A 700 -73.01 40.09 -23.96
CA GLY A 700 -72.65 41.37 -24.56
C GLY A 700 -71.39 42.06 -24.02
N GLY A 701 -70.70 41.43 -23.06
CA GLY A 701 -69.49 41.98 -22.41
C GLY A 701 -68.42 40.93 -22.18
N GLU A 702 -67.20 41.38 -21.92
CA GLU A 702 -66.05 40.56 -21.57
C GLU A 702 -66.07 40.26 -20.08
N LEU A 703 -66.07 38.98 -19.71
CA LEU A 703 -65.96 38.56 -18.33
C LEU A 703 -64.47 38.52 -17.91
N SER A 704 -64.19 38.90 -16.67
CA SER A 704 -62.88 38.63 -16.07
C SER A 704 -62.60 37.12 -16.04
N ALA A 705 -61.33 36.74 -15.88
CA ALA A 705 -60.94 35.32 -15.87
C ALA A 705 -61.67 34.45 -14.83
N ASP A 706 -62.16 35.08 -13.75
CA ASP A 706 -62.95 34.46 -12.69
C ASP A 706 -64.47 34.73 -12.82
N ASN A 707 -64.92 35.34 -13.93
CA ASN A 707 -66.30 35.80 -14.20
C ASN A 707 -66.89 36.75 -13.16
N ARG A 708 -66.10 37.23 -12.19
CA ARG A 708 -66.57 38.08 -11.09
C ARG A 708 -66.85 39.51 -11.56
N ARG A 709 -66.15 39.98 -12.60
CA ARG A 709 -66.34 41.29 -13.21
C ARG A 709 -66.83 41.16 -14.63
N LEU A 710 -67.78 41.99 -14.99
CA LEU A 710 -68.31 42.12 -16.34
C LEU A 710 -67.87 43.46 -16.91
N HIS A 711 -67.05 43.41 -17.95
CA HIS A 711 -66.53 44.57 -18.66
C HIS A 711 -67.24 44.75 -20.00
N ILE A 712 -68.01 45.83 -20.13
CA ILE A 712 -68.65 46.22 -21.39
C ILE A 712 -67.71 47.22 -22.07
N ALA A 713 -66.96 46.76 -23.08
CA ALA A 713 -65.94 47.58 -23.74
C ALA A 713 -66.51 48.81 -24.45
N ARG A 714 -67.76 48.71 -24.95
CA ARG A 714 -68.46 49.82 -25.58
C ARG A 714 -69.97 49.67 -25.41
N VAL A 715 -70.54 50.49 -24.54
CA VAL A 715 -71.97 50.50 -24.23
C VAL A 715 -72.80 50.81 -25.48
N ALA A 716 -73.75 49.92 -25.83
CA ALA A 716 -74.71 50.01 -26.91
C ALA A 716 -76.14 50.16 -26.37
N ALA A 717 -77.08 50.65 -27.20
CA ALA A 717 -78.48 50.86 -26.75
C ALA A 717 -79.18 49.59 -26.25
N GLU A 718 -78.70 48.43 -26.69
CA GLU A 718 -79.17 47.12 -26.26
C GLU A 718 -78.65 46.68 -24.89
N ASP A 719 -77.69 47.40 -24.27
CA ASP A 719 -77.17 47.08 -22.93
C ASP A 719 -78.06 47.58 -21.78
N LYS A 720 -79.17 48.26 -22.09
CA LYS A 720 -80.19 48.66 -21.10
C LYS A 720 -80.98 47.45 -20.61
N GLY A 721 -81.09 47.27 -19.30
CA GLY A 721 -81.88 46.19 -18.65
C GLY A 721 -81.50 45.98 -17.19
N GLU A 722 -82.07 44.95 -16.55
CA GLU A 722 -81.76 44.53 -15.18
C GLU A 722 -80.65 43.47 -15.18
N PHE A 723 -79.50 43.75 -14.56
CA PHE A 723 -78.39 42.81 -14.45
C PHE A 723 -78.45 42.04 -13.13
N GLU A 724 -78.18 40.74 -13.19
CA GLU A 724 -78.10 39.85 -12.04
C GLU A 724 -76.78 39.06 -12.06
N CYS A 725 -76.00 39.14 -11.00
CA CYS A 725 -74.87 38.23 -10.78
C CYS A 725 -75.32 37.06 -9.89
N VAL A 726 -75.24 35.84 -10.42
CA VAL A 726 -75.48 34.59 -9.70
C VAL A 726 -74.15 33.97 -9.34
N ALA A 727 -73.88 33.84 -8.04
CA ALA A 727 -72.67 33.21 -7.52
C ALA A 727 -73.02 31.85 -6.89
N THR A 728 -72.37 30.78 -7.34
CA THR A 728 -72.65 29.39 -6.93
C THR A 728 -71.38 28.68 -6.46
N ASN A 729 -71.40 28.07 -5.28
CA ASN A 729 -70.38 27.10 -4.86
C ASN A 729 -71.04 25.81 -4.36
N ARG A 730 -70.24 24.79 -4.00
CA ARG A 730 -70.74 23.51 -3.48
C ARG A 730 -71.63 23.61 -2.23
N ALA A 731 -71.61 24.73 -1.52
CA ALA A 731 -72.43 24.99 -0.32
C ALA A 731 -73.73 25.77 -0.60
N GLY A 732 -73.92 26.32 -1.81
CA GLY A 732 -75.17 26.98 -2.20
C GLY A 732 -75.04 28.07 -3.26
N VAL A 733 -76.12 28.84 -3.44
CA VAL A 733 -76.24 29.91 -4.46
C VAL A 733 -76.67 31.21 -3.79
N SER A 734 -76.14 32.35 -4.26
CA SER A 734 -76.62 33.70 -3.90
C SER A 734 -76.67 34.61 -5.14
N VAL A 735 -77.51 35.65 -5.12
CA VAL A 735 -77.80 36.50 -6.29
C VAL A 735 -77.77 37.99 -5.93
N TYR A 736 -77.05 38.80 -6.72
CA TYR A 736 -76.98 40.27 -6.60
C TYR A 736 -77.55 40.95 -7.85
N LYS A 737 -78.54 41.85 -7.71
CA LYS A 737 -79.27 42.47 -8.84
C LYS A 737 -79.15 44.00 -8.84
N PHE A 738 -79.14 44.63 -10.03
CA PHE A 738 -79.24 46.08 -10.21
C PHE A 738 -79.70 46.47 -11.64
N ALA A 739 -80.28 47.67 -11.80
CA ALA A 739 -80.77 48.16 -13.10
C ALA A 739 -79.75 49.03 -13.86
N ALA A 740 -79.61 48.87 -15.18
CA ALA A 740 -78.73 49.66 -16.05
C ALA A 740 -79.49 50.46 -17.13
N ARG A 741 -79.06 51.71 -17.41
CA ARG A 741 -79.67 52.62 -18.43
C ARG A 741 -78.64 53.13 -19.43
N VAL A 742 -78.99 53.24 -20.73
CA VAL A 742 -78.07 53.66 -21.83
C VAL A 742 -78.60 54.89 -22.60
N GLU A 743 -77.71 55.84 -22.95
CA GLU A 743 -78.03 57.07 -23.69
C GLU A 743 -77.18 57.26 -24.98
N GLY A 744 -77.76 57.30 -26.20
CA GLY A 744 -77.11 57.93 -27.40
C GLY A 744 -76.86 57.19 -28.76
N ALA A 745 -77.61 56.16 -29.22
CA ALA A 745 -77.21 55.27 -30.35
C ALA A 745 -77.86 55.43 -31.76
N PRO A 746 -77.10 55.39 -32.89
CA PRO A 746 -77.61 55.15 -34.28
C PRO A 746 -77.12 53.83 -34.98
N LYS A 747 -77.89 53.31 -35.99
CA LYS A 747 -77.79 51.95 -36.63
C LYS A 747 -76.91 51.86 -37.92
N ARG A 748 -76.30 50.69 -38.18
CA ARG A 748 -75.42 50.32 -39.34
C ARG A 748 -75.79 48.97 -39.99
N VAL A 749 -75.33 48.70 -41.23
CA VAL A 749 -75.57 47.45 -42.02
C VAL A 749 -74.29 46.83 -42.65
N SER A 750 -74.19 45.50 -42.50
CA SER A 750 -73.71 44.34 -43.32
C SER A 750 -72.34 44.23 -44.03
N SER A 751 -71.48 43.40 -43.40
CA SER A 751 -70.87 42.11 -43.82
C SER A 751 -70.90 41.63 -45.29
N SER A 752 -69.96 42.10 -46.11
CA SER A 752 -69.56 41.38 -47.34
C SER A 752 -68.04 41.37 -47.59
N PHE A 753 -67.25 41.99 -46.68
CA PHE A 753 -65.80 42.14 -46.80
C PHE A 753 -64.99 41.08 -46.01
N LEU A 754 -65.65 40.37 -45.07
CA LEU A 754 -64.98 39.47 -44.11
C LEU A 754 -64.41 38.18 -44.72
N PHE A 755 -64.96 37.70 -45.83
CA PHE A 755 -64.63 36.36 -46.35
C PHE A 755 -63.27 36.31 -47.07
N VAL A 756 -62.87 37.39 -47.74
CA VAL A 756 -61.59 37.47 -48.47
C VAL A 756 -60.42 37.72 -47.51
N VAL A 757 -60.66 38.49 -46.45
CA VAL A 757 -59.69 38.73 -45.36
C VAL A 757 -59.42 37.45 -44.56
N PHE A 758 -60.44 36.62 -44.34
CA PHE A 758 -60.31 35.34 -43.62
C PHE A 758 -59.33 34.37 -44.27
N MET A 759 -59.32 34.27 -45.60
CA MET A 759 -58.45 33.33 -46.32
C MET A 759 -56.98 33.78 -46.35
N LEU A 760 -56.72 35.09 -46.40
CA LEU A 760 -55.37 35.65 -46.27
C LEU A 760 -54.85 35.55 -44.83
N LEU A 761 -55.72 35.72 -43.83
CA LEU A 761 -55.40 35.53 -42.42
C LEU A 761 -55.08 34.06 -42.10
N LEU A 762 -55.74 33.08 -42.74
CA LEU A 762 -55.51 31.66 -42.49
C LEU A 762 -54.12 31.20 -42.96
N GLY A 763 -53.64 31.72 -44.10
CA GLY A 763 -52.28 31.47 -44.60
C GLY A 763 -51.20 32.11 -43.72
N LEU A 764 -51.42 33.34 -43.27
CA LEU A 764 -50.57 34.02 -42.28
C LEU A 764 -50.56 33.30 -40.93
N LEU A 765 -51.71 32.75 -40.51
CA LEU A 765 -51.85 31.98 -39.27
C LEU A 765 -51.04 30.68 -39.30
N CYS A 766 -51.01 29.95 -40.42
CA CYS A 766 -50.18 28.76 -40.54
C CYS A 766 -48.66 29.07 -40.50
N CYS A 767 -48.22 30.14 -41.16
CA CYS A 767 -46.83 30.62 -41.05
C CYS A 767 -46.48 31.10 -39.64
N LEU A 768 -47.39 31.80 -38.96
CA LEU A 768 -47.24 32.20 -37.56
C LEU A 768 -47.20 31.00 -36.62
N ILE A 769 -48.04 29.97 -36.83
CA ILE A 769 -48.04 28.75 -36.02
C ILE A 769 -46.74 27.98 -36.18
N THR A 770 -46.22 27.82 -37.41
CA THR A 770 -44.92 27.15 -37.62
C THR A 770 -43.76 27.94 -37.01
N ALA A 771 -43.74 29.27 -37.15
CA ALA A 771 -42.78 30.14 -36.48
C ALA A 771 -42.92 30.09 -34.94
N LEU A 772 -44.14 30.05 -34.41
CA LEU A 772 -44.44 29.87 -32.99
C LEU A 772 -44.00 28.51 -32.49
N VAL A 773 -44.19 27.42 -33.25
CA VAL A 773 -43.73 26.08 -32.87
C VAL A 773 -42.20 26.01 -32.85
N LEU A 774 -41.52 26.61 -33.83
CA LEU A 774 -40.06 26.71 -33.82
C LEU A 774 -39.56 27.60 -32.67
N TYR A 775 -40.24 28.72 -32.41
CA TYR A 775 -39.99 29.61 -31.28
C TYR A 775 -40.24 28.91 -29.95
N PHE A 776 -41.31 28.14 -29.79
CA PHE A 776 -41.61 27.36 -28.58
C PHE A 776 -40.66 26.18 -28.43
N LYS A 777 -40.18 25.54 -29.51
CA LYS A 777 -39.13 24.52 -29.45
C LYS A 777 -37.78 25.13 -29.03
N GLN A 778 -37.40 26.27 -29.60
CA GLN A 778 -36.19 26.98 -29.21
C GLN A 778 -36.30 27.52 -27.78
N ARG A 779 -37.45 28.08 -27.40
CA ARG A 779 -37.74 28.58 -26.06
C ARG A 779 -37.80 27.45 -25.03
N LYS A 780 -38.37 26.28 -25.39
CA LYS A 780 -38.35 25.07 -24.55
C LYS A 780 -36.91 24.60 -24.33
N LYS A 781 -36.09 24.54 -25.38
CA LYS A 781 -34.66 24.19 -25.28
C LYS A 781 -33.88 25.20 -24.42
N ALA A 782 -34.16 26.49 -24.55
CA ALA A 782 -33.56 27.55 -23.73
C ALA A 782 -34.01 27.47 -22.26
N ILE A 783 -35.30 27.18 -22.00
CA ILE A 783 -35.84 26.97 -20.64
C ILE A 783 -35.25 25.70 -20.01
N GLU A 784 -35.08 24.62 -20.78
CA GLU A 784 -34.42 23.39 -20.32
C GLU A 784 -32.95 23.64 -19.96
N GLN A 785 -32.22 24.42 -20.77
CA GLN A 785 -30.86 24.85 -20.45
C GLN A 785 -30.81 25.73 -19.19
N ASP A 786 -31.71 26.71 -19.04
CA ASP A 786 -31.79 27.57 -17.84
C ASP A 786 -32.13 26.76 -16.58
N ARG A 787 -33.06 25.79 -16.68
CA ARG A 787 -33.36 24.85 -15.58
C ARG A 787 -32.16 24.00 -15.22
N ALA A 788 -31.45 23.45 -16.19
CA ALA A 788 -30.26 22.63 -15.95
C ALA A 788 -29.11 23.44 -15.33
N LEU A 789 -28.97 24.71 -15.71
CA LEU A 789 -27.99 25.64 -15.14
C LEU A 789 -28.34 26.04 -13.71
N ASN A 790 -29.64 26.22 -13.42
CA ASN A 790 -30.14 26.44 -12.06
C ASN A 790 -29.90 25.23 -11.16
N VAL A 791 -30.12 24.01 -11.69
CA VAL A 791 -29.80 22.77 -10.96
C VAL A 791 -28.29 22.69 -10.68
N LEU A 792 -27.45 23.03 -11.66
CA LEU A 792 -25.99 23.03 -11.47
C LEU A 792 -25.55 24.04 -10.41
N TYR A 793 -26.10 25.26 -10.42
CA TYR A 793 -25.85 26.29 -9.40
C TYR A 793 -26.31 25.84 -8.01
N GLU A 794 -27.54 25.30 -7.90
CA GLU A 794 -28.06 24.75 -6.65
C GLU A 794 -27.20 23.59 -6.15
N GLN A 795 -26.70 22.72 -7.03
CA GLN A 795 -25.79 21.63 -6.67
C GLN A 795 -24.44 22.15 -6.17
N LEU A 796 -23.91 23.22 -6.77
CA LEU A 796 -22.67 23.87 -6.32
C LEU A 796 -22.86 24.51 -4.92
N MET A 797 -24.04 25.09 -4.67
CA MET A 797 -24.35 25.84 -3.45
C MET A 797 -24.87 24.99 -2.28
N LYS A 798 -25.59 23.88 -2.53
CA LYS A 798 -26.16 23.00 -1.49
C LYS A 798 -25.13 22.15 -0.76
N THR A 799 -23.99 21.86 -1.41
CA THR A 799 -22.90 21.10 -0.77
C THR A 799 -22.14 21.90 0.30
N ALA A 800 -22.46 23.17 0.53
CA ALA A 800 -21.69 24.06 1.40
C ALA A 800 -21.83 23.81 2.92
N GLU A 801 -22.81 22.99 3.37
CA GLU A 801 -23.09 22.77 4.79
C GLU A 801 -23.05 21.28 5.14
N GLY A 802 -21.87 20.77 5.50
CA GLY A 802 -21.72 19.46 6.13
C GLY A 802 -20.26 18.96 6.18
N PRO A 803 -19.85 18.23 7.22
CA PRO A 803 -18.58 17.52 7.21
C PRO A 803 -18.58 16.43 6.12
N PRO A 804 -17.44 16.18 5.45
CA PRO A 804 -17.37 15.20 4.38
C PRO A 804 -17.77 13.80 4.90
N PRO A 805 -18.49 12.99 4.12
CA PRO A 805 -18.91 11.67 4.56
C PRO A 805 -17.70 10.80 4.89
N SER A 806 -17.73 10.17 6.07
CA SER A 806 -16.75 9.22 6.58
C SER A 806 -16.84 7.92 5.77
N GLY A 807 -15.89 7.75 4.86
CA GLY A 807 -15.73 6.58 4.00
C GLY A 807 -14.27 6.46 3.53
N PRO A 808 -13.92 5.40 2.77
CA PRO A 808 -12.57 5.18 2.28
C PRO A 808 -12.06 6.40 1.47
N LYS A 809 -10.78 6.73 1.61
CA LYS A 809 -10.10 7.86 0.95
C LYS A 809 -9.97 7.61 -0.57
N LEU A 810 -11.08 7.67 -1.30
CA LEU A 810 -11.07 7.66 -2.77
C LEU A 810 -10.42 8.95 -3.30
N PRO A 811 -9.77 8.90 -4.48
CA PRO A 811 -9.19 10.07 -5.12
C PRO A 811 -10.20 11.23 -5.29
N LEU A 812 -9.75 12.48 -5.17
CA LEU A 812 -10.58 13.70 -5.19
C LEU A 812 -11.48 13.77 -6.42
N ASP A 813 -10.95 13.38 -7.58
CA ASP A 813 -11.67 13.39 -8.85
C ASP A 813 -12.84 12.37 -8.88
N GLN A 814 -12.77 11.28 -8.12
CA GLN A 814 -13.82 10.27 -8.01
C GLN A 814 -14.91 10.67 -7.01
N ARG A 815 -14.64 11.69 -6.19
CA ARG A 815 -15.57 12.25 -5.21
C ARG A 815 -16.00 13.68 -5.54
N VAL A 816 -15.76 14.20 -6.75
CA VAL A 816 -16.09 15.60 -7.15
C VAL A 816 -17.55 15.98 -6.84
N TYR A 817 -18.49 15.05 -7.04
CA TYR A 817 -19.91 15.27 -6.69
C TYR A 817 -20.15 15.51 -5.19
N GLN A 818 -19.24 15.03 -4.33
CA GLN A 818 -19.25 15.16 -2.88
C GLN A 818 -18.38 16.31 -2.38
N LEU A 819 -17.51 16.90 -3.21
CA LEU A 819 -16.65 18.01 -2.82
C LEU A 819 -17.47 19.31 -2.70
N PRO A 820 -17.42 19.98 -1.54
CA PRO A 820 -18.10 21.25 -1.35
C PRO A 820 -17.34 22.38 -2.04
N TYR A 821 -18.06 23.34 -2.62
CA TYR A 821 -17.48 24.63 -2.96
C TYR A 821 -17.40 25.51 -1.70
N ASN A 822 -16.19 25.94 -1.33
CA ASN A 822 -15.99 26.78 -0.17
C ASN A 822 -16.23 28.26 -0.52
N ARG A 823 -17.31 28.83 0.03
CA ARG A 823 -17.74 30.22 -0.21
C ARG A 823 -16.71 31.29 0.17
N GLN A 824 -15.68 30.95 0.95
CA GLN A 824 -14.57 31.87 1.23
C GLN A 824 -13.83 32.33 -0.04
N TYR A 825 -13.91 31.54 -1.12
CA TYR A 825 -13.30 31.87 -2.41
C TYR A 825 -14.20 32.73 -3.30
N GLU A 826 -15.43 33.07 -2.89
CA GLU A 826 -16.35 33.84 -3.73
C GLU A 826 -15.89 35.30 -3.88
N LEU A 827 -15.71 35.73 -5.13
CA LEU A 827 -15.31 37.09 -5.50
C LEU A 827 -16.50 37.90 -6.00
N GLU A 828 -16.47 39.20 -5.76
CA GLU A 828 -17.41 40.13 -6.38
C GLU A 828 -16.98 40.46 -7.82
N ARG A 829 -17.93 40.37 -8.74
CA ARG A 829 -17.70 40.60 -10.17
C ARG A 829 -17.11 41.98 -10.47
N ASP A 830 -17.49 43.00 -9.71
CA ASP A 830 -17.03 44.39 -9.89
C ASP A 830 -15.56 44.59 -9.53
N ASN A 831 -14.98 43.69 -8.74
CA ASN A 831 -13.58 43.74 -8.35
C ASN A 831 -12.66 43.09 -9.39
N LEU A 832 -13.21 42.42 -10.41
CA LEU A 832 -12.43 41.74 -11.46
C LEU A 832 -12.56 42.45 -12.81
N GLU A 833 -11.46 42.95 -13.33
CA GLU A 833 -11.35 43.48 -14.69
C GLU A 833 -10.74 42.40 -15.60
N ILE A 834 -11.47 41.96 -16.64
CA ILE A 834 -11.00 40.95 -17.58
C ILE A 834 -10.37 41.64 -18.79
N GLY A 835 -9.13 41.27 -19.10
CA GLY A 835 -8.33 41.80 -20.19
C GLY A 835 -8.20 40.84 -21.38
N ASN A 836 -7.00 40.78 -21.94
CA ASN A 836 -6.71 40.03 -23.18
C ASN A 836 -6.78 38.51 -22.96
N ARG A 837 -7.20 37.79 -24.00
CA ARG A 837 -7.24 36.32 -23.99
C ARG A 837 -5.83 35.73 -24.04
N LEU A 838 -5.51 34.83 -23.10
CA LEU A 838 -4.24 34.11 -23.01
C LEU A 838 -4.29 32.77 -23.76
N GLY A 839 -5.43 32.08 -23.70
CA GLY A 839 -5.57 30.75 -24.32
C GLY A 839 -7.03 30.30 -24.46
N CYS A 840 -7.26 29.28 -25.29
CA CYS A 840 -8.57 28.70 -25.54
C CYS A 840 -8.45 27.18 -25.70
N GLY A 841 -9.28 26.42 -24.99
CA GLY A 841 -9.42 24.96 -25.11
C GLY A 841 -10.79 24.57 -25.67
N GLN A 842 -11.12 23.27 -25.63
CA GLN A 842 -12.39 22.74 -26.19
C GLN A 842 -13.64 23.16 -25.41
N PHE A 843 -13.51 23.32 -24.09
CA PHE A 843 -14.65 23.60 -23.20
C PHE A 843 -14.48 24.89 -22.36
N GLY A 844 -13.29 25.48 -22.38
CA GLY A 844 -12.94 26.66 -21.58
C GLY A 844 -11.96 27.58 -22.29
N GLN A 845 -11.78 28.77 -21.75
CA GLN A 845 -10.88 29.79 -22.24
C GLN A 845 -10.32 30.59 -21.07
N VAL A 846 -9.12 31.13 -21.25
CA VAL A 846 -8.36 31.82 -20.20
C VAL A 846 -8.01 33.22 -20.67
N TRP A 847 -8.24 34.20 -19.80
CA TRP A 847 -7.87 35.60 -20.01
C TRP A 847 -6.93 36.06 -18.92
N MET A 848 -6.14 37.09 -19.22
CA MET A 848 -5.50 37.90 -18.22
C MET A 848 -6.57 38.78 -17.57
N GLY A 849 -6.46 39.02 -16.27
CA GLY A 849 -7.32 39.95 -15.55
C GLY A 849 -6.58 40.72 -14.48
N TRP A 850 -7.25 41.70 -13.90
CA TRP A 850 -6.77 42.50 -12.78
C TRP A 850 -7.81 42.47 -11.66
N LEU A 851 -7.40 41.95 -10.51
CA LEU A 851 -8.22 41.89 -9.31
C LEU A 851 -7.92 43.10 -8.41
N ALA A 852 -8.97 43.82 -8.03
CA ALA A 852 -8.90 44.90 -7.05
C ALA A 852 -9.29 44.40 -5.66
N LYS A 853 -8.74 44.99 -4.59
CA LYS A 853 -9.22 44.70 -3.23
C LYS A 853 -10.66 45.21 -3.02
N PRO A 854 -11.48 44.51 -2.22
CA PRO A 854 -12.79 45.01 -1.81
C PRO A 854 -12.65 46.34 -1.05
N ARG A 855 -13.31 47.41 -1.53
CA ARG A 855 -13.18 48.77 -0.97
C ARG A 855 -14.04 48.96 0.28
N VAL A 856 -13.47 49.60 1.30
CA VAL A 856 -14.22 50.49 2.20
C VAL A 856 -14.13 51.90 1.63
N SER A 857 -15.23 52.65 1.66
CA SER A 857 -15.42 53.94 1.02
C SER A 857 -14.34 54.98 1.36
N ASP A 858 -13.35 55.18 0.49
CA ASP A 858 -12.69 56.49 0.38
C ASP A 858 -12.03 56.70 -1.00
N SER A 859 -12.16 57.92 -1.50
CA SER A 859 -11.91 58.29 -2.91
C SER A 859 -10.44 58.52 -3.28
N MET A 860 -9.49 58.07 -2.45
CA MET A 860 -8.10 58.54 -2.54
C MET A 860 -7.01 57.46 -2.29
N ALA A 861 -7.34 56.18 -2.46
CA ALA A 861 -6.36 55.10 -2.47
C ALA A 861 -5.94 54.77 -3.92
N GLU A 862 -4.64 54.88 -4.22
CA GLU A 862 -4.02 54.32 -5.43
C GLU A 862 -4.51 52.88 -5.64
N LYS A 863 -5.06 52.58 -6.84
CA LYS A 863 -5.59 51.25 -7.17
C LYS A 863 -4.46 50.24 -7.32
N VAL A 864 -3.96 49.69 -6.21
CA VAL A 864 -3.13 48.48 -6.25
C VAL A 864 -3.99 47.34 -6.81
N ARG A 865 -3.58 46.75 -7.94
CA ARG A 865 -4.29 45.68 -8.65
C ARG A 865 -3.39 44.45 -8.75
N LEU A 866 -3.95 43.27 -8.50
CA LEU A 866 -3.25 42.01 -8.67
C LEU A 866 -3.49 41.45 -10.09
N PRO A 867 -2.46 41.22 -10.91
CA PRO A 867 -2.61 40.49 -12.16
C PRO A 867 -2.98 39.03 -11.88
N VAL A 868 -3.98 38.52 -12.58
CA VAL A 868 -4.54 37.18 -12.40
C VAL A 868 -4.83 36.52 -13.74
N ALA A 869 -4.92 35.19 -13.75
CA ALA A 869 -5.50 34.46 -14.87
C ALA A 869 -6.95 34.10 -14.53
N VAL A 870 -7.85 34.35 -15.48
CA VAL A 870 -9.29 34.13 -15.33
C VAL A 870 -9.69 33.03 -16.29
N LYS A 871 -10.06 31.86 -15.76
CA LYS A 871 -10.58 30.74 -16.55
C LYS A 871 -12.11 30.82 -16.57
N GLY A 872 -12.70 30.76 -17.75
CA GLY A 872 -14.16 30.75 -17.94
C GLY A 872 -14.58 29.71 -18.98
N PRO A 873 -15.89 29.42 -19.09
CA PRO A 873 -16.40 28.49 -20.09
C PRO A 873 -16.20 29.05 -21.51
N LEU A 874 -16.01 28.15 -22.48
CA LEU A 874 -15.92 28.55 -23.89
C LEU A 874 -17.23 29.19 -24.38
N VAL A 875 -18.35 28.65 -23.92
CA VAL A 875 -19.70 29.16 -24.18
C VAL A 875 -20.41 29.23 -22.84
N GLY A 876 -20.60 30.44 -22.31
CA GLY A 876 -21.20 30.67 -21.00
C GLY A 876 -22.58 30.03 -20.85
N THR A 877 -23.40 29.99 -21.88
CA THR A 877 -24.75 29.39 -21.81
C THR A 877 -24.75 27.85 -21.90
N ASN A 878 -23.60 27.21 -22.14
CA ASN A 878 -23.52 25.76 -22.26
C ASN A 878 -23.28 25.12 -20.88
N VAL A 879 -24.28 24.38 -20.40
CA VAL A 879 -24.29 23.68 -19.10
C VAL A 879 -23.10 22.73 -18.95
N GLN A 880 -22.69 22.04 -20.02
CA GLN A 880 -21.60 21.08 -19.95
C GLN A 880 -20.24 21.80 -19.77
N HIS A 881 -20.05 22.95 -20.42
CA HIS A 881 -18.84 23.75 -20.28
C HIS A 881 -18.73 24.33 -18.87
N GLN A 882 -19.83 24.86 -18.34
CA GLN A 882 -19.87 25.34 -16.96
C GLN A 882 -19.68 24.21 -15.94
N LYS A 883 -20.26 23.03 -16.17
CA LYS A 883 -20.08 21.88 -15.28
C LYS A 883 -18.61 21.47 -15.16
N MET A 884 -17.90 21.34 -16.30
CA MET A 884 -16.47 20.98 -16.26
C MET A 884 -15.63 21.98 -15.47
N LEU A 885 -15.91 23.28 -15.64
CA LEU A 885 -15.21 24.33 -14.92
C LEU A 885 -15.57 24.36 -13.42
N ALA A 886 -16.83 24.07 -13.07
CA ALA A 886 -17.26 23.96 -11.68
C ALA A 886 -16.66 22.73 -10.98
N ASP A 887 -16.53 21.60 -11.68
CA ASP A 887 -15.87 20.40 -11.19
C ASP A 887 -14.37 20.67 -10.93
N GLU A 888 -13.69 21.37 -11.83
CA GLU A 888 -12.30 21.82 -11.65
C GLU A 888 -12.15 22.77 -10.45
N LEU A 889 -13.06 23.74 -10.31
CA LEU A 889 -13.08 24.65 -9.16
C LEU A 889 -13.16 23.89 -7.83
N LYS A 890 -14.04 22.89 -7.73
CA LYS A 890 -14.18 22.05 -6.53
C LYS A 890 -12.89 21.29 -6.19
N ILE A 891 -12.22 20.75 -7.20
CA ILE A 891 -10.94 20.05 -7.03
C ILE A 891 -9.87 21.04 -6.54
N MET A 892 -9.77 22.22 -7.17
CA MET A 892 -8.82 23.25 -6.76
C MET A 892 -9.06 23.75 -5.32
N CYS A 893 -10.32 23.85 -4.88
CA CYS A 893 -10.65 24.17 -3.48
C CYS A 893 -10.15 23.09 -2.49
N ALA A 894 -10.07 21.83 -2.92
CA ALA A 894 -9.67 20.70 -2.07
C ALA A 894 -8.15 20.45 -2.04
N ILE A 895 -7.41 20.86 -3.08
CA ILE A 895 -5.96 20.65 -3.20
C ILE A 895 -5.16 21.55 -2.23
N GLY A 896 -5.60 22.79 -1.96
CA GLY A 896 -4.82 23.73 -1.16
C GLY A 896 -3.71 24.43 -1.95
N LYS A 897 -2.72 25.00 -1.25
CA LYS A 897 -1.63 25.80 -1.84
C LYS A 897 -0.29 25.08 -1.72
N HIS A 898 0.51 25.13 -2.79
CA HIS A 898 1.86 24.58 -2.83
C HIS A 898 2.69 25.30 -3.91
N PRO A 899 3.98 25.62 -3.68
CA PRO A 899 4.80 26.39 -4.61
C PRO A 899 4.98 25.75 -6.01
N ASN A 900 4.65 24.48 -6.19
CA ASN A 900 4.64 23.83 -7.51
C ASN A 900 3.26 23.44 -8.05
N VAL A 901 2.18 23.95 -7.45
CA VAL A 901 0.79 23.70 -7.86
C VAL A 901 0.11 25.04 -8.07
N LEU A 902 -0.67 25.17 -9.14
CA LEU A 902 -1.34 26.43 -9.50
C LEU A 902 -2.34 26.86 -8.40
N ALA A 903 -2.12 28.02 -7.78
CA ALA A 903 -2.98 28.49 -6.70
C ALA A 903 -4.31 29.07 -7.21
N LEU A 904 -5.40 28.60 -6.60
CA LEU A 904 -6.70 29.25 -6.65
C LEU A 904 -6.69 30.52 -5.78
N ILE A 905 -7.11 31.64 -6.37
CA ILE A 905 -7.32 32.90 -5.65
C ILE A 905 -8.79 33.01 -5.25
N GLY A 906 -9.71 32.79 -6.18
CA GLY A 906 -11.14 32.86 -5.94
C GLY A 906 -11.97 32.46 -7.16
N ALA A 907 -13.30 32.58 -7.07
CA ALA A 907 -14.21 32.30 -8.15
C ALA A 907 -15.43 33.23 -8.12
N ILE A 908 -16.03 33.48 -9.28
CA ILE A 908 -17.28 34.22 -9.43
C ILE A 908 -18.33 33.21 -9.89
N THR A 909 -19.36 33.00 -9.07
CA THR A 909 -20.40 31.99 -9.31
C THR A 909 -21.82 32.57 -9.24
N LYS A 910 -22.00 33.78 -8.68
CA LYS A 910 -23.32 34.41 -8.47
C LYS A 910 -24.21 34.50 -9.72
N ASN A 911 -23.64 34.78 -10.89
CA ASN A 911 -24.40 34.96 -12.14
C ASN A 911 -24.08 33.87 -13.19
N MET A 912 -24.01 32.62 -12.75
CA MET A 912 -23.85 31.47 -13.66
C MET A 912 -24.94 31.43 -14.75
N LYS A 913 -26.17 31.86 -14.46
CA LYS A 913 -27.26 31.96 -15.47
C LYS A 913 -26.92 32.89 -16.63
N GLY A 914 -26.26 34.01 -16.34
CA GLY A 914 -25.75 34.96 -17.34
C GLY A 914 -24.51 34.48 -18.08
N GLY A 915 -23.99 33.27 -17.77
CA GLY A 915 -22.75 32.75 -18.34
C GLY A 915 -21.49 33.12 -17.56
N GLU A 916 -21.64 33.73 -16.38
CA GLU A 916 -20.52 34.29 -15.60
C GLU A 916 -20.02 33.31 -14.52
N LEU A 917 -19.48 32.17 -14.96
CA LEU A 917 -18.65 31.31 -14.11
C LEU A 917 -17.18 31.60 -14.40
N TYR A 918 -16.46 32.18 -13.44
CA TYR A 918 -15.04 32.48 -13.57
C TYR A 918 -14.24 31.88 -12.42
N VAL A 919 -13.18 31.16 -12.75
CA VAL A 919 -12.18 30.66 -11.79
C VAL A 919 -10.95 31.55 -11.91
N VAL A 920 -10.60 32.23 -10.82
CA VAL A 920 -9.51 33.20 -10.76
C VAL A 920 -8.31 32.56 -10.08
N VAL A 921 -7.23 32.43 -10.82
CA VAL A 921 -5.98 31.78 -10.40
C VAL A 921 -4.82 32.75 -10.58
N GLU A 922 -3.68 32.42 -9.98
CA GLU A 922 -2.48 33.22 -10.20
C GLU A 922 -2.03 33.24 -11.67
N LEU A 923 -1.45 34.37 -12.09
CA LEU A 923 -0.90 34.51 -13.44
C LEU A 923 0.52 33.93 -13.50
N CYS A 924 0.77 33.08 -14.50
CA CYS A 924 2.09 32.55 -14.82
C CYS A 924 2.60 33.20 -16.12
N ASP A 925 3.52 34.16 -15.99
CA ASP A 925 3.92 35.06 -17.08
C ASP A 925 4.51 34.35 -18.31
N ASN A 926 5.18 33.22 -18.11
CA ASN A 926 5.89 32.49 -19.16
C ASN A 926 5.01 31.45 -19.88
N GLY A 927 3.71 31.35 -19.54
CA GLY A 927 2.80 30.40 -20.17
C GLY A 927 3.11 28.95 -19.82
N ASN A 928 2.76 28.02 -20.71
CA ASN A 928 3.02 26.60 -20.50
C ASN A 928 4.46 26.20 -20.87
N LEU A 929 4.98 25.19 -20.15
CA LEU A 929 6.35 24.69 -20.26
C LEU A 929 6.65 24.19 -21.67
N LYS A 930 5.71 23.53 -22.35
CA LYS A 930 5.94 23.04 -23.72
C LYS A 930 6.27 24.17 -24.69
N ASP A 931 5.44 25.21 -24.73
CA ASP A 931 5.65 26.35 -25.62
C ASP A 931 6.90 27.15 -25.23
N TYR A 932 7.18 27.23 -23.92
CA TYR A 932 8.41 27.83 -23.41
C TYR A 932 9.66 27.08 -23.91
N LEU A 933 9.71 25.75 -23.78
CA LEU A 933 10.83 24.93 -24.25
C LEU A 933 11.03 25.07 -25.76
N LEU A 934 9.95 25.05 -26.54
CA LEU A 934 10.00 25.23 -28.00
C LEU A 934 10.53 26.62 -28.39
N LYS A 935 10.14 27.67 -27.66
CA LYS A 935 10.59 29.05 -27.88
C LYS A 935 12.11 29.19 -27.70
N TYR A 936 12.69 28.50 -26.70
CA TYR A 936 14.12 28.60 -26.37
C TYR A 936 14.99 27.49 -26.96
N LYS A 937 14.41 26.57 -27.75
CA LYS A 937 15.13 25.44 -28.37
C LYS A 937 16.40 25.84 -29.13
N ASN A 938 16.37 26.97 -29.84
CA ASN A 938 17.51 27.47 -30.62
C ASN A 938 18.55 28.25 -29.81
N LYS A 939 18.28 28.51 -28.52
CA LYS A 939 19.15 29.21 -27.57
C LYS A 939 19.49 28.31 -26.38
N PHE A 940 19.48 26.99 -26.60
CA PHE A 940 19.72 26.00 -25.57
C PHE A 940 21.21 25.70 -25.40
N ILE A 941 21.69 25.71 -24.15
CA ILE A 941 23.05 25.34 -23.79
C ILE A 941 23.06 23.89 -23.31
N ASN A 942 23.72 23.02 -24.08
CA ASN A 942 23.98 21.66 -23.66
C ASN A 942 25.19 21.62 -22.71
N GLU A 943 24.93 21.30 -21.44
CA GLU A 943 25.97 21.20 -20.41
C GLU A 943 26.52 19.77 -20.28
N LEU A 944 26.01 18.82 -21.07
CA LEU A 944 26.57 17.48 -21.17
C LEU A 944 27.81 17.48 -22.07
N LYS A 945 28.90 16.95 -21.55
CA LYS A 945 30.15 16.67 -22.28
C LYS A 945 30.31 15.16 -22.41
N GLU A 946 30.60 14.70 -23.62
CA GLU A 946 31.04 13.33 -23.83
C GLU A 946 32.49 13.21 -23.39
N THR A 947 32.78 12.26 -22.48
CA THR A 947 34.16 11.91 -22.19
C THR A 947 34.71 11.10 -23.38
N ALA A 948 35.73 11.64 -24.06
CA ALA A 948 36.49 10.83 -24.99
C ALA A 948 37.17 9.72 -24.18
N PRO A 949 37.08 8.45 -24.61
CA PRO A 949 37.90 7.41 -24.00
C PRO A 949 39.38 7.81 -24.14
N PRO A 950 40.23 7.54 -23.14
CA PRO A 950 41.65 7.83 -23.26
C PRO A 950 42.21 7.20 -24.54
N ASP A 951 42.95 7.95 -25.35
CA ASP A 951 43.65 7.45 -26.53
C ASP A 951 44.87 6.62 -26.09
N ASP A 952 44.57 5.46 -25.51
CA ASP A 952 45.53 4.49 -24.99
C ASP A 952 45.79 3.34 -25.98
N GLY A 953 45.24 3.43 -27.20
CA GLY A 953 45.40 2.43 -28.27
C GLY A 953 44.49 1.21 -28.15
N TYR A 954 43.57 1.15 -27.18
CA TYR A 954 42.64 0.02 -27.01
C TYR A 954 41.26 0.31 -27.63
N LEU A 955 40.79 -0.58 -28.51
CA LEU A 955 39.43 -0.54 -29.07
C LEU A 955 38.42 -0.97 -28.00
N ARG A 956 37.67 -0.01 -27.45
CA ARG A 956 36.54 -0.28 -26.54
C ARG A 956 35.20 -0.17 -27.29
N PRO A 957 34.17 -0.95 -26.92
CA PRO A 957 32.83 -0.80 -27.48
C PRO A 957 32.23 0.58 -27.16
N ASP A 958 31.44 1.13 -28.09
CA ASP A 958 30.89 2.49 -28.04
C ASP A 958 30.04 2.79 -26.78
N SER A 959 29.59 1.74 -26.08
CA SER A 959 28.90 1.79 -24.79
C SER A 959 29.78 2.22 -23.59
N SER A 960 31.06 2.57 -23.83
CA SER A 960 32.00 3.02 -22.79
C SER A 960 32.09 4.55 -22.67
N ARG A 961 31.45 5.31 -23.56
CA ARG A 961 31.36 6.77 -23.48
C ARG A 961 30.31 7.15 -22.44
N ARG A 962 30.75 7.76 -21.33
CA ARG A 962 29.84 8.33 -20.33
C ARG A 962 29.71 9.83 -20.54
N THR A 963 28.48 10.32 -20.54
CA THR A 963 28.20 11.75 -20.44
C THR A 963 28.47 12.24 -19.02
N GLN A 964 29.12 13.39 -18.88
CA GLN A 964 29.30 14.10 -17.61
C GLN A 964 28.80 15.55 -17.75
N TYR A 965 28.46 16.20 -16.65
CA TYR A 965 28.12 17.62 -16.66
C TYR A 965 29.40 18.47 -16.72
N ALA A 966 29.34 19.61 -17.40
CA ALA A 966 30.47 20.53 -17.55
C ALA A 966 31.00 21.05 -16.20
N SER A 967 30.12 21.22 -15.21
CA SER A 967 30.45 21.58 -13.82
C SER A 967 31.31 20.53 -13.09
N GLU A 968 31.22 19.25 -13.48
CA GLU A 968 32.03 18.19 -12.89
C GLU A 968 33.48 18.23 -13.40
N GLN A 969 33.72 18.85 -14.55
CA GLN A 969 35.06 19.02 -15.14
C GLN A 969 35.67 20.38 -14.83
N ILE A 970 34.85 21.42 -14.78
CA ILE A 970 35.25 22.81 -14.56
C ILE A 970 34.42 23.32 -13.36
N PRO A 971 34.98 23.33 -12.14
CA PRO A 971 34.24 23.66 -10.92
C PRO A 971 33.58 25.06 -10.95
N ASP A 972 34.20 26.02 -11.64
CA ASP A 972 33.68 27.38 -11.77
C ASP A 972 32.67 27.56 -12.92
N TRP A 973 32.48 26.55 -13.78
CA TRP A 973 31.56 26.62 -14.92
C TRP A 973 30.14 26.97 -14.49
N SER A 974 29.66 26.36 -13.40
CA SER A 974 28.32 26.65 -12.89
C SER A 974 28.22 28.06 -12.30
N ASN A 975 29.29 28.59 -11.69
CA ASN A 975 29.33 29.96 -11.19
C ASN A 975 29.34 31.00 -12.32
N ASP A 976 30.15 30.78 -13.35
CA ASP A 976 30.27 31.66 -14.51
C ASP A 976 28.98 31.66 -15.33
N MET A 977 28.44 30.47 -15.61
CA MET A 977 27.16 30.29 -16.30
C MET A 977 26.02 31.00 -15.56
N GLU A 978 26.01 30.89 -14.23
CA GLU A 978 24.96 31.48 -13.41
C GLU A 978 25.09 33.01 -13.29
N SER A 979 26.33 33.52 -13.30
CA SER A 979 26.61 34.95 -13.40
C SER A 979 26.15 35.52 -14.75
N ASP A 980 26.44 34.82 -15.86
CA ASP A 980 26.00 35.20 -17.20
C ASP A 980 24.46 35.16 -17.33
N ARG A 981 23.79 34.21 -16.67
CA ARG A 981 22.32 34.13 -16.61
C ARG A 981 21.69 35.32 -15.89
N LEU A 982 22.31 35.80 -14.81
CA LEU A 982 21.86 36.98 -14.05
C LEU A 982 22.06 38.29 -14.83
N ILE A 983 23.02 38.33 -15.77
CA ILE A 983 23.34 39.51 -16.58
C ILE A 983 22.53 39.58 -17.89
N SER A 984 22.05 38.44 -18.44
CA SER A 984 21.53 38.31 -19.82
C SER A 984 19.99 38.29 -19.98
N ASP A 985 19.25 39.06 -19.17
CA ASP A 985 17.77 39.18 -19.25
C ASP A 985 17.03 37.82 -19.29
N ASN A 986 17.58 36.79 -18.64
CA ASN A 986 16.92 35.49 -18.47
C ASN A 986 16.63 34.75 -19.81
N THR A 987 17.41 35.02 -20.87
CA THR A 987 17.09 34.58 -22.25
C THR A 987 17.70 33.24 -22.71
N MET A 988 18.51 32.58 -21.89
CA MET A 988 19.16 31.30 -22.21
C MET A 988 18.61 30.16 -21.35
N LEU A 989 18.41 28.99 -21.95
CA LEU A 989 17.95 27.77 -21.30
C LEU A 989 19.07 26.73 -21.33
N ALA A 990 19.36 26.06 -20.23
CA ALA A 990 20.42 25.07 -20.16
C ALA A 990 19.94 23.71 -19.65
N THR A 991 20.83 22.72 -19.64
CA THR A 991 20.49 21.37 -19.18
C THR A 991 20.09 21.36 -17.71
N SER A 992 20.74 22.16 -16.86
CA SER A 992 20.39 22.34 -15.45
C SER A 992 18.97 22.90 -15.25
N ASP A 993 18.49 23.78 -16.13
CA ASP A 993 17.11 24.28 -16.08
C ASP A 993 16.10 23.16 -16.34
N LEU A 994 16.40 22.26 -17.28
CA LEU A 994 15.53 21.10 -17.57
C LEU A 994 15.40 20.18 -16.36
N ILE A 995 16.51 19.91 -15.67
CA ILE A 995 16.52 19.11 -14.44
C ILE A 995 15.74 19.84 -13.33
N SER A 996 15.89 21.16 -13.22
CA SER A 996 15.12 21.97 -12.28
C SER A 996 13.61 21.88 -12.55
N PHE A 997 13.16 21.99 -13.80
CA PHE A 997 11.75 21.84 -14.15
C PHE A 997 11.22 20.44 -13.79
N ALA A 998 11.97 19.40 -14.12
CA ALA A 998 11.64 18.03 -13.76
C ALA A 998 11.50 17.85 -12.24
N MET A 999 12.45 18.37 -11.46
CA MET A 999 12.45 18.31 -10.00
C MET A 999 11.25 19.05 -9.40
N GLN A 1000 10.95 20.26 -9.89
CA GLN A 1000 9.84 21.08 -9.43
C GLN A 1000 8.47 20.43 -9.73
N VAL A 1001 8.31 19.82 -10.91
CA VAL A 1001 7.09 19.06 -11.24
C VAL A 1001 6.97 17.82 -10.34
N ALA A 1002 8.07 17.10 -10.07
CA ALA A 1002 8.05 15.98 -9.13
C ALA A 1002 7.64 16.43 -7.71
N ASN A 1003 8.15 17.59 -7.25
CA ASN A 1003 7.78 18.20 -5.97
C ASN A 1003 6.26 18.51 -5.89
N GLY A 1004 5.70 19.11 -6.94
CA GLY A 1004 4.26 19.37 -7.02
C GLY A 1004 3.42 18.09 -7.03
N MET A 1005 3.86 17.04 -7.74
CA MET A 1005 3.15 15.77 -7.81
C MET A 1005 3.26 14.95 -6.52
N GLU A 1006 4.38 15.05 -5.78
CA GLU A 1006 4.50 14.47 -4.43
C GLU A 1006 3.44 15.09 -3.50
N TYR A 1007 3.31 16.42 -3.52
CA TYR A 1007 2.26 17.11 -2.76
C TYR A 1007 0.85 16.62 -3.16
N LEU A 1008 0.56 16.53 -4.46
CA LEU A 1008 -0.74 16.03 -4.95
C LEU A 1008 -0.99 14.55 -4.58
N SER A 1009 0.07 13.73 -4.52
CA SER A 1009 -0.05 12.33 -4.09
C SER A 1009 -0.41 12.22 -2.59
N SER A 1010 -0.01 13.18 -1.77
CA SER A 1010 -0.35 13.24 -0.34
C SER A 1010 -1.82 13.61 -0.09
N ILE A 1011 -2.44 14.29 -1.05
CA ILE A 1011 -3.85 14.72 -1.01
C ILE A 1011 -4.58 13.92 -2.09
N PRO A 1012 -5.05 12.69 -1.80
CA PRO A 1012 -5.36 11.63 -2.76
C PRO A 1012 -5.93 12.16 -4.08
N CYS A 1013 -5.08 12.59 -5.01
CA CYS A 1013 -5.44 13.35 -6.21
C CYS A 1013 -4.62 12.76 -7.34
N ILE A 1014 -5.31 12.27 -8.35
CA ILE A 1014 -4.70 11.70 -9.56
C ILE A 1014 -4.90 12.73 -10.66
N HIS A 1015 -3.81 13.20 -11.26
CA HIS A 1015 -3.82 14.23 -12.28
C HIS A 1015 -4.40 13.75 -13.60
N ARG A 1016 -4.06 12.53 -14.05
CA ARG A 1016 -4.57 11.85 -15.28
C ARG A 1016 -4.19 12.45 -16.63
N ASP A 1017 -3.69 13.67 -16.66
CA ASP A 1017 -3.22 14.36 -17.87
C ASP A 1017 -1.95 15.17 -17.60
N LEU A 1018 -1.03 14.59 -16.82
CA LEU A 1018 0.26 15.22 -16.54
C LEU A 1018 1.11 15.25 -17.82
N ALA A 1019 1.41 16.46 -18.30
CA ALA A 1019 2.17 16.71 -19.53
C ALA A 1019 2.76 18.12 -19.53
N ALA A 1020 3.77 18.39 -20.38
CA ALA A 1020 4.42 19.70 -20.43
C ALA A 1020 3.48 20.86 -20.82
N ARG A 1021 2.35 20.57 -21.49
CA ARG A 1021 1.29 21.54 -21.80
C ARG A 1021 0.48 22.00 -20.58
N ASN A 1022 0.46 21.18 -19.52
CA ASN A 1022 -0.30 21.39 -18.28
C ASN A 1022 0.60 21.82 -17.11
N VAL A 1023 1.87 22.16 -17.40
CA VAL A 1023 2.78 22.81 -16.46
C VAL A 1023 2.97 24.24 -16.92
N LEU A 1024 2.71 25.22 -16.05
CA LEU A 1024 2.91 26.64 -16.31
C LEU A 1024 4.21 27.14 -15.66
N LEU A 1025 4.75 28.25 -16.15
CA LEU A 1025 5.99 28.86 -15.65
C LEU A 1025 5.76 30.30 -15.20
N THR A 1026 6.26 30.65 -14.01
CA THR A 1026 6.35 32.04 -13.55
C THR A 1026 7.52 32.77 -14.21
N SER A 1027 7.59 34.09 -14.06
CA SER A 1027 8.75 34.91 -14.45
C SER A 1027 10.08 34.45 -13.84
N LYS A 1028 10.05 33.88 -12.62
CA LYS A 1028 11.20 33.26 -11.95
C LYS A 1028 11.50 31.82 -12.42
N ARG A 1029 10.83 31.34 -13.47
CA ARG A 1029 10.93 29.95 -13.96
C ARG A 1029 10.50 28.89 -12.92
N ILE A 1030 9.58 29.25 -12.02
CA ILE A 1030 8.95 28.30 -11.10
C ILE A 1030 7.81 27.58 -11.80
N CYS A 1031 7.79 26.24 -11.73
CA CYS A 1031 6.76 25.41 -12.37
C CYS A 1031 5.48 25.37 -11.53
N ARG A 1032 4.31 25.52 -12.18
CA ARG A 1032 2.98 25.29 -11.60
C ARG A 1032 2.27 24.19 -12.35
N ILE A 1033 1.97 23.08 -11.67
CA ILE A 1033 1.09 22.05 -12.21
C ILE A 1033 -0.33 22.62 -12.28
N ALA A 1034 -0.99 22.46 -13.41
CA ALA A 1034 -2.31 23.02 -13.70
C ALA A 1034 -3.22 21.99 -14.41
N ASP A 1035 -4.48 22.37 -14.60
CA ASP A 1035 -5.48 21.60 -15.36
C ASP A 1035 -5.86 20.26 -14.70
N PHE A 1036 -6.37 20.34 -13.46
CA PHE A 1036 -6.84 19.21 -12.64
C PHE A 1036 -8.20 18.64 -13.08
N GLY A 1037 -8.70 19.03 -14.26
CA GLY A 1037 -9.98 18.62 -14.83
C GLY A 1037 -9.84 17.94 -16.19
N MET A 1038 -10.87 17.20 -16.62
CA MET A 1038 -10.89 16.51 -17.93
C MET A 1038 -11.08 17.48 -19.11
N ALA A 1039 -10.19 18.46 -19.29
CA ALA A 1039 -10.19 19.35 -20.45
C ALA A 1039 -9.59 18.62 -21.66
N LYS A 1040 -10.39 17.76 -22.30
CA LYS A 1040 -10.02 17.13 -23.56
C LYS A 1040 -9.90 18.23 -24.61
N ASN A 1041 -8.79 18.26 -25.33
CA ASN A 1041 -8.57 19.19 -26.44
C ASN A 1041 -8.64 18.42 -27.76
N GLU A 1042 -9.23 18.99 -28.81
CA GLU A 1042 -9.23 18.41 -30.17
C GLU A 1042 -7.88 18.63 -30.87
N ASN A 1043 -6.79 18.32 -30.17
CA ASN A 1043 -5.47 18.34 -30.77
C ASN A 1043 -5.24 17.01 -31.50
N LYS A 1044 -4.55 17.02 -32.64
CA LYS A 1044 -4.23 15.80 -33.44
C LYS A 1044 -3.48 14.70 -32.65
N ASN A 1045 -2.99 15.03 -31.45
CA ASN A 1045 -2.28 14.14 -30.54
C ASN A 1045 -3.20 13.39 -29.55
N TYR A 1046 -4.50 13.69 -29.52
CA TYR A 1046 -5.50 12.99 -28.70
C TYR A 1046 -6.21 11.92 -29.54
N TYR A 1047 -6.31 10.69 -29.00
CA TYR A 1047 -6.93 9.57 -29.69
C TYR A 1047 -8.37 9.35 -29.22
N ARG A 1048 -9.25 8.96 -30.14
CA ARG A 1048 -10.64 8.59 -29.82
C ARG A 1048 -10.73 7.08 -29.64
N LEU A 1049 -10.87 6.61 -28.40
CA LEU A 1049 -11.07 5.19 -28.11
C LEU A 1049 -12.39 4.71 -28.73
N ARG A 1050 -12.33 3.66 -29.57
CA ARG A 1050 -13.48 3.11 -30.33
C ARG A 1050 -14.70 2.72 -29.46
N LYS A 1051 -14.53 2.51 -28.15
CA LYS A 1051 -15.59 2.08 -27.22
C LYS A 1051 -16.30 3.20 -26.41
N LYS A 1052 -15.79 4.45 -26.35
CA LYS A 1052 -16.34 5.48 -25.42
C LYS A 1052 -16.58 6.88 -26.01
N ASN A 1053 -16.35 7.09 -27.32
CA ASN A 1053 -16.55 8.39 -27.98
C ASN A 1053 -15.89 9.59 -27.24
N VAL A 1054 -14.73 9.33 -26.64
CA VAL A 1054 -14.02 10.24 -25.72
C VAL A 1054 -12.57 10.37 -26.19
N LEU A 1055 -12.08 11.61 -26.31
CA LEU A 1055 -10.69 11.94 -26.60
C LEU A 1055 -9.83 11.74 -25.34
N VAL A 1056 -8.66 11.13 -25.47
CA VAL A 1056 -7.72 10.88 -24.35
C VAL A 1056 -6.27 11.22 -24.75
N PRO A 1057 -5.39 11.60 -23.80
CA PRO A 1057 -3.99 11.95 -24.04
C PRO A 1057 -3.14 10.68 -24.27
N PHE A 1058 -3.48 9.93 -25.32
CA PHE A 1058 -3.10 8.54 -25.52
C PHE A 1058 -1.59 8.23 -25.41
N ARG A 1059 -0.73 9.16 -25.85
CA ARG A 1059 0.75 9.00 -25.81
C ARG A 1059 1.38 9.25 -24.44
N TRP A 1060 0.64 9.86 -23.51
CA TRP A 1060 1.05 10.13 -22.14
C TRP A 1060 0.52 9.09 -21.16
N MET A 1061 -0.50 8.32 -21.56
CA MET A 1061 -1.17 7.37 -20.69
C MET A 1061 -0.32 6.11 -20.46
N ALA A 1062 -0.43 5.59 -19.24
CA ALA A 1062 0.12 4.29 -18.87
C ALA A 1062 -0.61 3.13 -19.55
N ILE A 1063 0.03 1.95 -19.60
CA ILE A 1063 -0.52 0.76 -20.26
C ILE A 1063 -1.88 0.38 -19.67
N GLU A 1064 -2.00 0.32 -18.35
CA GLU A 1064 -3.24 0.02 -17.62
C GLU A 1064 -4.33 1.08 -17.83
N ALA A 1065 -3.93 2.35 -17.99
CA ALA A 1065 -4.86 3.43 -18.29
C ALA A 1065 -5.39 3.33 -19.73
N ILE A 1066 -4.57 2.87 -20.68
CA ILE A 1066 -4.95 2.65 -22.08
C ILE A 1066 -5.83 1.40 -22.23
N GLN A 1067 -5.47 0.28 -21.59
CA GLN A 1067 -6.16 -1.01 -21.73
C GLN A 1067 -7.47 -1.04 -20.93
N ASP A 1068 -7.38 -0.70 -19.65
CA ASP A 1068 -8.43 -0.99 -18.67
C ASP A 1068 -9.17 0.29 -18.23
N GLY A 1069 -8.65 1.47 -18.60
CA GLY A 1069 -9.18 2.76 -18.17
C GLY A 1069 -8.94 3.04 -16.69
N VAL A 1070 -7.96 2.36 -16.09
CA VAL A 1070 -7.58 2.48 -14.69
C VAL A 1070 -6.57 3.62 -14.54
N TYR A 1071 -6.87 4.58 -13.66
CA TYR A 1071 -5.99 5.69 -13.34
C TYR A 1071 -5.60 5.60 -11.86
N THR A 1072 -4.30 5.61 -11.59
CA THR A 1072 -3.69 5.55 -10.26
C THR A 1072 -2.54 6.54 -10.14
N LEU A 1073 -1.94 6.68 -8.95
CA LEU A 1073 -0.74 7.50 -8.77
C LEU A 1073 0.44 6.97 -9.60
N GLU A 1074 0.55 5.65 -9.74
CA GLU A 1074 1.55 4.97 -10.55
C GLU A 1074 1.34 5.24 -12.05
N SER A 1075 0.09 5.44 -12.48
CA SER A 1075 -0.21 5.88 -13.85
C SER A 1075 0.21 7.34 -14.11
N ASP A 1076 0.20 8.19 -13.08
CA ASP A 1076 0.76 9.55 -13.15
C ASP A 1076 2.30 9.52 -13.16
N ILE A 1077 2.95 8.54 -12.50
CA ILE A 1077 4.41 8.34 -12.61
C ILE A 1077 4.82 8.00 -14.04
N TRP A 1078 4.05 7.16 -14.74
CA TRP A 1078 4.26 6.91 -16.17
C TRP A 1078 4.17 8.21 -16.98
N SER A 1079 3.10 8.99 -16.75
CA SER A 1079 2.86 10.27 -17.40
C SER A 1079 4.00 11.26 -17.10
N PHE A 1080 4.53 11.25 -15.88
CA PHE A 1080 5.71 12.00 -15.47
C PHE A 1080 6.95 11.58 -16.27
N GLY A 1081 7.19 10.28 -16.48
CA GLY A 1081 8.26 9.80 -17.36
C GLY A 1081 8.14 10.36 -18.78
N ILE A 1082 6.92 10.41 -19.33
CA ILE A 1082 6.67 11.03 -20.66
C ILE A 1082 6.90 12.55 -20.62
N LEU A 1083 6.54 13.23 -19.54
CA LEU A 1083 6.82 14.64 -19.32
C LEU A 1083 8.33 14.90 -19.24
N LEU A 1084 9.11 14.03 -18.57
CA LEU A 1084 10.57 14.10 -18.60
C LEU A 1084 11.09 14.01 -20.04
N PHE A 1085 10.57 13.07 -20.83
CA PHE A 1085 10.92 12.99 -22.24
C PHE A 1085 10.59 14.29 -23.00
N GLU A 1086 9.42 14.91 -22.78
CA GLU A 1086 9.10 16.22 -23.39
C GLU A 1086 10.09 17.30 -22.95
N ILE A 1087 10.46 17.36 -21.67
CA ILE A 1087 11.43 18.32 -21.13
C ILE A 1087 12.78 18.17 -21.83
N PHE A 1088 13.34 16.95 -21.83
CA PHE A 1088 14.68 16.68 -22.36
C PHE A 1088 14.77 16.60 -23.88
N THR A 1089 13.64 16.67 -24.58
CA THR A 1089 13.57 16.87 -26.04
C THR A 1089 13.23 18.31 -26.43
N LEU A 1090 13.12 19.22 -25.45
CA LEU A 1090 12.73 20.61 -25.62
C LEU A 1090 11.36 20.76 -26.30
N GLY A 1091 10.36 20.01 -25.81
CA GLY A 1091 8.98 20.02 -26.28
C GLY A 1091 8.69 19.01 -27.41
N GLY A 1092 9.49 17.96 -27.54
CA GLY A 1092 9.31 16.90 -28.55
C GLY A 1092 8.01 16.10 -28.37
N LEU A 1093 7.54 15.47 -29.45
CA LEU A 1093 6.37 14.60 -29.41
C LEU A 1093 6.79 13.19 -28.95
N PRO A 1094 6.13 12.60 -27.93
CA PRO A 1094 6.40 11.21 -27.52
C PRO A 1094 6.03 10.20 -28.61
N TYR A 1095 6.85 9.18 -28.79
CA TYR A 1095 6.71 8.10 -29.77
C TYR A 1095 6.52 8.59 -31.22
N PRO A 1096 7.34 9.53 -31.73
CA PRO A 1096 7.05 10.30 -32.94
C PRO A 1096 6.91 9.45 -34.21
N THR A 1097 7.48 8.24 -34.23
CA THR A 1097 7.48 7.32 -35.37
C THR A 1097 6.36 6.28 -35.35
N ILE A 1098 5.59 6.18 -34.26
CA ILE A 1098 4.57 5.14 -34.07
C ILE A 1098 3.18 5.76 -34.19
N ALA A 1099 2.28 5.15 -34.97
CA ALA A 1099 0.88 5.57 -35.06
C ALA A 1099 0.11 5.27 -33.76
N ASN A 1100 -0.93 6.05 -33.45
CA ASN A 1100 -1.67 5.87 -32.19
C ASN A 1100 -2.34 4.48 -32.10
N GLU A 1101 -2.80 3.93 -33.23
CA GLU A 1101 -3.44 2.62 -33.32
C GLU A 1101 -2.51 1.47 -32.90
N ASP A 1102 -1.21 1.60 -33.19
CA ASP A 1102 -0.22 0.55 -32.97
C ASP A 1102 0.52 0.71 -31.64
N LEU A 1103 0.43 1.89 -31.01
CA LEU A 1103 1.23 2.24 -29.84
C LEU A 1103 1.04 1.26 -28.67
N LEU A 1104 -0.20 0.88 -28.35
CA LEU A 1104 -0.44 -0.07 -27.24
C LEU A 1104 0.27 -1.41 -27.46
N SER A 1105 0.21 -1.95 -28.68
CA SER A 1105 0.87 -3.23 -29.01
C SER A 1105 2.38 -3.12 -28.83
N LYS A 1106 2.98 -2.02 -29.29
CA LYS A 1106 4.42 -1.76 -29.15
C LYS A 1106 4.84 -1.58 -27.68
N LEU A 1107 4.04 -0.88 -26.89
CA LEU A 1107 4.30 -0.71 -25.45
C LEU A 1107 4.29 -2.07 -24.71
N LEU A 1108 3.36 -2.96 -25.07
CA LEU A 1108 3.26 -4.31 -24.50
C LEU A 1108 4.43 -5.23 -24.88
N GLU A 1109 5.02 -5.04 -26.07
CA GLU A 1109 6.26 -5.67 -26.53
C GLU A 1109 7.52 -5.14 -25.82
N GLY A 1110 7.38 -4.12 -24.97
CA GLY A 1110 8.49 -3.49 -24.25
C GLY A 1110 9.11 -2.29 -24.97
N HIS A 1111 8.55 -1.83 -26.08
CA HIS A 1111 9.04 -0.63 -26.77
C HIS A 1111 8.87 0.62 -25.89
N ARG A 1112 9.90 1.47 -25.83
CA ARG A 1112 9.93 2.74 -25.08
C ARG A 1112 10.56 3.84 -25.94
N ASN A 1113 10.36 5.10 -25.56
CA ASN A 1113 11.03 6.22 -26.24
C ASN A 1113 12.55 6.10 -26.11
N ALA A 1114 13.29 6.46 -27.17
CA ALA A 1114 14.75 6.51 -27.12
C ALA A 1114 15.25 7.64 -26.21
N LYS A 1115 16.49 7.51 -25.70
CA LYS A 1115 17.16 8.52 -24.87
C LYS A 1115 17.17 9.89 -25.55
N PRO A 1116 16.61 10.94 -24.93
CA PRO A 1116 16.70 12.30 -25.47
C PRO A 1116 18.13 12.82 -25.53
N GLN A 1117 18.43 13.66 -26.53
CA GLN A 1117 19.79 14.18 -26.77
C GLN A 1117 20.37 14.96 -25.59
N TYR A 1118 19.54 15.73 -24.88
CA TYR A 1118 19.98 16.60 -23.78
C TYR A 1118 19.81 15.93 -22.41
N CYS A 1119 19.61 14.61 -22.37
CA CYS A 1119 19.33 13.84 -21.17
C CYS A 1119 20.57 13.05 -20.72
N HIS A 1120 20.92 13.17 -19.43
CA HIS A 1120 21.92 12.33 -18.80
C HIS A 1120 21.42 10.88 -18.67
N GLU A 1121 22.33 9.90 -18.66
CA GLU A 1121 22.00 8.46 -18.57
C GLU A 1121 21.17 8.13 -17.32
N ASP A 1122 21.61 8.59 -16.15
CA ASP A 1122 20.87 8.40 -14.90
C ASP A 1122 19.43 8.94 -14.96
N ILE A 1123 19.19 10.04 -15.68
CA ILE A 1123 17.84 10.60 -15.82
C ILE A 1123 17.02 9.77 -16.80
N TYR A 1124 17.63 9.25 -17.87
CA TYR A 1124 16.96 8.34 -18.77
C TYR A 1124 16.64 6.99 -18.10
N ASP A 1125 17.50 6.50 -17.22
CA ASP A 1125 17.21 5.32 -16.38
C ASP A 1125 16.03 5.57 -15.44
N LEU A 1126 15.89 6.79 -14.91
CA LEU A 1126 14.68 7.20 -14.19
C LEU A 1126 13.45 7.16 -15.11
N MET A 1127 13.53 7.70 -16.34
CA MET A 1127 12.41 7.61 -17.31
C MET A 1127 12.02 6.16 -17.60
N MET A 1128 12.99 5.27 -17.80
CA MET A 1128 12.75 3.86 -18.06
C MET A 1128 12.05 3.17 -16.90
N ARG A 1129 12.46 3.45 -15.65
CA ARG A 1129 11.76 2.96 -14.44
C ARG A 1129 10.34 3.53 -14.30
N CYS A 1130 10.14 4.81 -14.65
CA CYS A 1130 8.79 5.38 -14.70
C CYS A 1130 7.89 4.68 -15.74
N TRP A 1131 8.47 4.15 -16.82
CA TRP A 1131 7.77 3.39 -17.85
C TRP A 1131 7.79 1.87 -17.64
N ASP A 1132 7.97 1.40 -16.40
CA ASP A 1132 7.82 -0.02 -16.12
C ASP A 1132 6.40 -0.50 -16.45
N LYS A 1133 6.31 -1.71 -17.00
CA LYS A 1133 5.04 -2.33 -17.36
C LYS A 1133 4.23 -2.64 -16.10
N ASP A 1134 4.87 -3.06 -15.01
CA ASP A 1134 4.20 -3.24 -13.72
C ASP A 1134 4.11 -1.88 -13.00
N PRO A 1135 2.91 -1.37 -12.69
CA PRO A 1135 2.74 -0.12 -11.95
C PRO A 1135 3.48 -0.10 -10.61
N ASN A 1136 3.64 -1.24 -9.93
CA ASN A 1136 4.24 -1.32 -8.60
C ASN A 1136 5.78 -1.22 -8.61
N GLU A 1137 6.41 -1.49 -9.75
CA GLU A 1137 7.87 -1.37 -9.92
C GLU A 1137 8.29 0.06 -10.29
N ARG A 1138 7.33 0.94 -10.59
CA ARG A 1138 7.59 2.35 -10.88
C ARG A 1138 8.01 3.08 -9.61
N PRO A 1139 8.93 4.06 -9.70
CA PRO A 1139 9.34 4.84 -8.53
C PRO A 1139 8.19 5.71 -8.02
N ASN A 1140 8.21 6.07 -6.75
CA ASN A 1140 7.33 7.12 -6.24
C ASN A 1140 7.92 8.52 -6.49
N PHE A 1141 7.10 9.58 -6.33
CA PHE A 1141 7.56 10.95 -6.56
C PHE A 1141 8.70 11.39 -5.61
N THR A 1142 8.73 10.89 -4.36
CA THR A 1142 9.83 11.15 -3.41
C THR A 1142 11.17 10.63 -3.95
N GLN A 1143 11.18 9.40 -4.48
CA GLN A 1143 12.36 8.82 -5.12
C GLN A 1143 12.77 9.60 -6.38
N CYS A 1144 11.80 10.07 -7.17
CA CYS A 1144 12.06 10.90 -8.34
C CYS A 1144 12.70 12.24 -7.95
N ILE A 1145 12.19 12.91 -6.90
CA ILE A 1145 12.75 14.16 -6.37
C ILE A 1145 14.20 13.95 -5.91
N HIS A 1146 14.45 12.90 -5.11
CA HIS A 1146 15.81 12.63 -4.62
C HIS A 1146 16.80 12.42 -5.76
N HIS A 1147 16.41 11.65 -6.77
CA HIS A 1147 17.23 11.40 -7.97
C HIS A 1147 17.49 12.68 -8.77
N LEU A 1148 16.45 13.49 -9.02
CA LEU A 1148 16.57 14.74 -9.77
C LEU A 1148 17.34 15.82 -9.00
N LYS A 1149 17.22 15.88 -7.67
CA LYS A 1149 18.03 16.75 -6.81
C LYS A 1149 19.51 16.38 -6.86
N ASP A 1150 19.85 15.08 -6.84
CA ASP A 1150 21.23 14.64 -6.98
C ASP A 1150 21.83 15.04 -8.34
N GLN A 1151 21.06 14.83 -9.42
CA GLN A 1151 21.49 15.24 -10.76
C GLN A 1151 21.61 16.76 -10.91
N LEU A 1152 20.67 17.53 -10.32
CA LEU A 1152 20.76 18.99 -10.35
C LEU A 1152 21.95 19.50 -9.53
N ARG A 1153 22.26 18.87 -8.39
CA ARG A 1153 23.44 19.18 -7.59
C ARG A 1153 24.73 18.97 -8.38
N LYS A 1154 24.83 17.92 -9.19
CA LYS A 1154 25.98 17.69 -10.08
C LYS A 1154 26.05 18.73 -11.19
N ALA A 1155 24.91 19.01 -11.84
CA ALA A 1155 24.85 19.93 -12.97
C ALA A 1155 25.03 21.41 -12.60
N SER A 1156 24.44 21.86 -11.49
CA SER A 1156 24.54 23.23 -10.99
C SER A 1156 24.07 23.32 -9.52
N PRO A 1157 25.01 23.24 -8.54
CA PRO A 1157 24.69 23.43 -7.12
C PRO A 1157 24.05 24.80 -6.82
N GLN A 1158 24.49 25.86 -7.49
CA GLN A 1158 24.03 27.23 -7.27
C GLN A 1158 22.57 27.42 -7.72
N LEU A 1159 22.18 26.79 -8.84
CA LEU A 1159 20.80 26.80 -9.29
C LEU A 1159 19.89 26.05 -8.32
N LEU A 1160 20.34 24.92 -7.76
CA LEU A 1160 19.58 24.18 -6.76
C LEU A 1160 19.27 25.05 -5.53
N GLU A 1161 20.28 25.71 -4.96
CA GLU A 1161 20.10 26.59 -3.80
C GLU A 1161 19.14 27.76 -4.10
N ARG A 1162 19.30 28.40 -5.25
CA ARG A 1162 18.39 29.48 -5.67
C ARG A 1162 16.95 29.00 -5.82
N VAL A 1163 16.75 27.85 -6.48
CA VAL A 1163 15.40 27.31 -6.69
C VAL A 1163 14.75 26.96 -5.35
N GLU A 1164 15.50 26.40 -4.39
CA GLU A 1164 14.97 26.12 -3.05
C GLU A 1164 14.57 27.40 -2.30
N LEU A 1165 15.35 28.49 -2.43
CA LEU A 1165 14.98 29.81 -1.90
C LEU A 1165 13.74 30.40 -2.60
N ASP A 1166 13.71 30.37 -3.93
CA ASP A 1166 12.58 30.88 -4.71
C ASP A 1166 11.29 30.11 -4.42
N LEU A 1167 11.36 28.79 -4.21
CA LEU A 1167 10.20 27.97 -3.81
C LEU A 1167 9.69 28.35 -2.41
N ALA A 1168 10.59 28.66 -1.46
CA ALA A 1168 10.21 29.11 -0.13
C ALA A 1168 9.54 30.50 -0.16
N ASP A 1169 10.05 31.43 -0.97
CA ASP A 1169 9.43 32.74 -1.17
C ASP A 1169 8.10 32.65 -1.90
N GLU A 1170 7.99 31.74 -2.86
CA GLU A 1170 6.78 31.50 -3.62
C GLU A 1170 5.67 30.90 -2.73
N CYS A 1171 6.01 30.06 -1.76
CA CYS A 1171 5.07 29.60 -0.74
C CYS A 1171 4.45 30.78 0.02
N LYS A 1172 5.28 31.72 0.51
CA LYS A 1172 4.81 32.93 1.22
C LYS A 1172 3.96 33.81 0.32
N ARG A 1173 4.33 33.96 -0.96
CA ARG A 1173 3.58 34.75 -1.94
C ARG A 1173 2.20 34.15 -2.19
N GLN A 1174 2.10 32.83 -2.38
CA GLN A 1174 0.81 32.16 -2.52
C GLN A 1174 -0.07 32.33 -1.28
N ASP A 1175 0.49 32.23 -0.06
CA ASP A 1175 -0.26 32.45 1.17
C ASP A 1175 -0.86 33.85 1.24
N ALA A 1176 -0.10 34.87 0.84
CA ALA A 1176 -0.56 36.26 0.77
C ALA A 1176 -1.73 36.48 -0.20
N LEU A 1177 -1.96 35.60 -1.19
CA LEU A 1177 -3.11 35.70 -2.11
C LEU A 1177 -4.45 35.65 -1.37
N SER A 1178 -4.53 34.99 -0.20
CA SER A 1178 -5.78 34.96 0.58
C SER A 1178 -6.20 36.33 1.12
N GLN A 1179 -5.27 37.28 1.26
CA GLN A 1179 -5.56 38.65 1.72
C GLN A 1179 -6.41 39.44 0.72
N TRP A 1180 -6.47 39.00 -0.54
CA TRP A 1180 -7.27 39.63 -1.58
C TRP A 1180 -8.75 39.24 -1.52
N LEU A 1181 -9.12 38.30 -0.63
CA LEU A 1181 -10.50 37.91 -0.35
C LEU A 1181 -11.13 38.74 0.79
N THR A 1182 -10.32 39.39 1.62
CA THR A 1182 -10.76 40.14 2.82
C THR A 1182 -10.75 41.66 2.60
N PRO A 1183 -11.77 42.42 3.05
CA PRO A 1183 -11.73 43.89 3.04
C PRO A 1183 -10.60 44.42 3.93
N GLU A 1184 -10.01 45.57 3.59
CA GLU A 1184 -9.07 46.24 4.50
C GLU A 1184 -9.80 46.75 5.77
N PRO A 1185 -9.22 46.60 6.97
CA PRO A 1185 -9.80 47.11 8.21
C PRO A 1185 -9.84 48.65 8.19
N ASP A 1186 -10.94 49.24 8.66
CA ASP A 1186 -11.13 50.69 8.73
C ASP A 1186 -10.10 51.31 9.69
N PRO A 1187 -9.25 52.26 9.26
CA PRO A 1187 -8.33 52.97 10.14
C PRO A 1187 -9.01 53.71 11.32
N ARG A 1188 -10.34 53.88 11.29
CA ARG A 1188 -11.11 54.64 12.29
C ARG A 1188 -11.60 53.79 13.48
N GLU A 1189 -11.53 52.46 13.44
CA GLU A 1189 -11.99 51.61 14.55
C GLU A 1189 -10.99 51.45 15.71
N GLY A 1190 -9.80 52.06 15.62
CA GLY A 1190 -8.77 52.00 16.66
C GLY A 1190 -8.90 53.00 17.81
N ILE A 1191 -9.94 53.85 17.83
CA ILE A 1191 -10.12 54.89 18.86
C ILE A 1191 -11.48 54.72 19.51
N ASN A 1192 -11.65 53.72 20.38
CA ASN A 1192 -12.57 53.72 21.53
C ASN A 1192 -12.44 52.41 22.31
N GLY A 1193 -11.88 52.46 23.53
CA GLY A 1193 -12.03 51.37 24.51
C GLY A 1193 -10.76 51.01 25.27
N PHE A 1194 -10.72 51.42 26.54
CA PHE A 1194 -9.72 51.05 27.56
C PHE A 1194 -9.59 49.52 27.77
N GLY A 1195 -8.36 49.00 27.97
CA GLY A 1195 -8.17 47.70 28.64
C GLY A 1195 -6.89 46.91 28.33
N THR A 1196 -5.81 47.20 29.07
CA THR A 1196 -4.66 46.32 29.43
C THR A 1196 -3.75 45.73 28.33
N MET A 1197 -2.55 46.32 28.21
CA MET A 1197 -1.36 45.71 27.63
C MET A 1197 -0.71 44.69 28.58
N THR A 1198 -0.26 43.56 28.05
CA THR A 1198 1.04 42.96 28.44
C THR A 1198 1.84 42.58 27.17
N PRO A 1199 3.17 42.79 27.11
CA PRO A 1199 3.94 42.76 25.87
C PRO A 1199 4.87 41.52 25.75
N SER A 1200 5.06 40.99 24.53
CA SER A 1200 6.38 40.57 24.02
C SER A 1200 6.31 39.89 22.63
N SER A 1201 6.74 40.61 21.59
CA SER A 1201 7.78 40.19 20.62
C SER A 1201 7.85 41.21 19.46
N PRO A 1202 9.05 41.43 18.88
CA PRO A 1202 9.38 42.70 18.26
C PRO A 1202 8.89 42.83 16.81
N LYS A 1203 8.48 44.06 16.49
CA LYS A 1203 8.26 44.55 15.13
C LYS A 1203 9.56 44.47 14.32
N HIS A 1204 9.55 43.70 13.24
CA HIS A 1204 10.31 44.06 12.03
C HIS A 1204 9.30 44.33 10.92
N THR A 1205 9.00 45.62 10.74
CA THR A 1205 8.37 46.17 9.53
C THR A 1205 9.41 46.22 8.43
N GLU A 1206 9.36 45.31 7.46
CA GLU A 1206 9.96 45.55 6.15
C GLU A 1206 8.86 45.93 5.17
N ARG A 1207 8.91 47.19 4.73
CA ARG A 1207 8.14 47.72 3.62
C ARG A 1207 8.55 46.96 2.36
N ILE A 1208 7.63 46.22 1.78
CA ILE A 1208 7.79 45.67 0.43
C ILE A 1208 7.76 46.86 -0.54
N TYR A 1209 8.93 47.19 -1.09
CA TYR A 1209 9.03 48.10 -2.23
C TYR A 1209 8.43 47.40 -3.46
N ILE A 1210 7.34 47.95 -3.98
CA ILE A 1210 6.92 47.72 -5.37
C ILE A 1210 7.80 48.65 -6.20
N SER A 1211 8.85 48.12 -6.84
CA SER A 1211 9.58 48.86 -7.86
C SER A 1211 8.92 48.62 -9.23
N GLU A 1212 8.59 49.74 -9.85
CA GLU A 1212 8.09 49.96 -11.20
C GLU A 1212 8.73 49.07 -12.27
N PHE A 1213 7.93 48.56 -13.21
CA PHE A 1213 8.40 48.17 -14.55
C PHE A 1213 7.45 48.72 -15.61
N SER A 1214 7.74 49.96 -15.98
CA SER A 1214 7.54 50.49 -17.33
C SER A 1214 8.91 50.43 -18.02
N ARG A 1215 9.14 49.41 -18.86
CA ARG A 1215 9.86 49.50 -20.13
C ARG A 1215 9.69 48.22 -20.94
#